data_AF-A0A850QX45-F1
#
_entry.id   AF-A0A850QX45-F1
#
_cell.length_a   1.000
_cell.length_b   1.000
_cell.length_c   1.000
_cell.angle_alpha   90.00
_cell.angle_beta   90.00
_cell.angle_gamma   90.00
#
_symmetry.space_group_name_H-M   'P 1'
#
loop_
_entity.id
_entity.type
_entity.pdbx_description
1 polymer ?
#
loop_
_entity_poly.entity_id
_entity_poly.type
_entity_poly.pdbx_seq_one_letter_code
_entity_poly.pdbx_strand_id
1 'polypeptide(L)'
;MDASYQELLESLNQHIESTRIITDPTLTFAYGTDASFYRLIPKIVLQLDSLDEVIFTVKQCYRLHIPVTFRAAGTSLSGQAISDSVLITLTTNWRHHKILNNGEQIWLQPGIIGADANRYLLPYGRKIGPDPASINTCKIGGIAANNASGMCCGTAQNSYQTLAGMTIVFVDGTLLNTLDKHSVEAFKQSHNDLLLELKQLATSCKENRSLSDKIRHKYRLKNTTGYSINSLIDFDDPIEILQHLMIGSEGTLGFIADITYNTVIDHQFKASGLYVFDNIESTCLAVSELAKTSVAAVELLDNRSLASVSDQPGMPEFIAKLQADGNTEAAALLIEVHGLHHEDLNEQIAALTQIIASFKTIAQIEFSQDKALCDQLWAIRKGVFPAVGAVREVGTTAIIEDVAFPIEKLAPAVRQLQQLFTQFGYHEAIIYGHALAGNLHFVFNQAFDSEAEIQRYADFMEAVAQLVAVEYQGSLKAEHGTGRNMAPYIELEWGSDGLQLMQSIKRIFDTHGVLNPGVIINSDHQSHIRHLKQMPAADELIDRCIECGFCEPACPSRNLSLTPRQRNVVYREICRLRKTNESPERLHQMEQAYQYLGLDTCAATGLCADRCPVGINTGDLVRKLRQNHSEKAKSIAKWTGEHFAAVTRGAKLGLAAADGLHKVLGTKNMSSMMQRVRTLSGQRMPLWTSHMPMPAHKMLPPTIFSIEKEKVVYFPSCSTRNMGTERGASDERSLMDITVSLLEKAGFQVILPDELNNLCCGMPYKSKGYVDTAKDKAYQLEQAL
;
A
#
# COMPACT_ATOMS: atom_id res chain seq x y z
N MET A 1 10.23 -30.80 -1.51
CA MET A 1 9.04 -30.29 -2.23
C MET A 1 8.33 -31.51 -2.78
N ASP A 2 7.00 -31.57 -2.70
CA ASP A 2 6.21 -32.74 -3.17
C ASP A 2 6.24 -32.87 -4.71
N ALA A 3 5.96 -34.06 -5.24
CA ALA A 3 6.01 -34.40 -6.65
C ALA A 3 5.10 -33.50 -7.50
N SER A 4 3.91 -33.15 -6.98
CA SER A 4 2.96 -32.24 -7.63
C SER A 4 3.57 -30.85 -7.91
N TYR A 5 4.30 -30.29 -6.93
CA TYR A 5 4.97 -29.00 -7.07
C TYR A 5 6.19 -29.09 -7.99
N GLN A 6 6.88 -30.23 -8.03
CA GLN A 6 7.98 -30.45 -8.99
C GLN A 6 7.44 -30.48 -10.42
N GLU A 7 6.35 -31.21 -10.67
CA GLU A 7 5.67 -31.22 -11.97
C GLU A 7 5.19 -29.81 -12.37
N LEU A 8 4.64 -29.04 -11.42
CA LEU A 8 4.27 -27.66 -11.65
C LEU A 8 5.48 -26.82 -12.10
N LEU A 9 6.60 -26.90 -11.38
CA LEU A 9 7.81 -26.15 -11.72
C LEU A 9 8.35 -26.52 -13.11
N GLU A 10 8.35 -27.80 -13.47
CA GLU A 10 8.77 -28.26 -14.79
C GLU A 10 7.88 -27.69 -15.91
N SER A 11 6.56 -27.67 -15.67
CA SER A 11 5.58 -27.10 -16.61
C SER A 11 5.72 -25.58 -16.74
N LEU A 12 5.87 -24.87 -15.61
CA LEU A 12 6.02 -23.41 -15.58
C LEU A 12 7.31 -22.93 -16.26
N ASN A 13 8.43 -23.64 -16.09
CA ASN A 13 9.71 -23.29 -16.72
C ASN A 13 9.69 -23.30 -18.26
N GLN A 14 8.68 -23.94 -18.87
CA GLN A 14 8.52 -23.95 -20.33
C GLN A 14 7.89 -22.65 -20.86
N HIS A 15 7.17 -21.91 -20.02
CA HIS A 15 6.37 -20.75 -20.43
C HIS A 15 6.77 -19.46 -19.71
N ILE A 16 7.40 -19.57 -18.54
CA ILE A 16 7.80 -18.44 -17.70
C ILE A 16 9.31 -18.48 -17.52
N GLU A 17 9.95 -17.32 -17.60
CA GLU A 17 11.40 -17.22 -17.35
C GLU A 17 11.73 -17.68 -15.92
N SER A 18 12.75 -18.55 -15.80
CA SER A 18 13.17 -19.13 -14.52
C SER A 18 13.46 -18.10 -13.42
N THR A 19 13.93 -16.90 -13.76
CA THR A 19 14.18 -15.80 -12.80
C THR A 19 12.91 -15.25 -12.16
N ARG A 20 11.74 -15.51 -12.76
CA ARG A 20 10.41 -15.09 -12.28
C ARG A 20 9.67 -16.24 -11.56
N ILE A 21 10.30 -17.41 -11.43
CA ILE A 21 9.84 -18.55 -10.64
C ILE A 21 10.74 -18.64 -9.40
N ILE A 22 10.24 -18.14 -8.27
CA ILE A 22 11.04 -17.92 -7.07
C ILE A 22 10.72 -18.99 -6.03
N THR A 23 11.75 -19.79 -5.70
CA THR A 23 11.70 -20.83 -4.63
C THR A 23 12.76 -20.61 -3.55
N ASP A 24 13.57 -19.55 -3.67
CA ASP A 24 14.56 -19.19 -2.64
C ASP A 24 13.86 -18.86 -1.31
N PRO A 25 14.22 -19.53 -0.20
CA PRO A 25 13.59 -19.33 1.11
C PRO A 25 13.59 -17.89 1.64
N THR A 26 14.62 -17.10 1.32
CA THR A 26 14.70 -15.70 1.76
C THR A 26 13.70 -14.86 0.97
N LEU A 27 13.64 -15.07 -0.35
CA LEU A 27 12.71 -14.36 -1.22
C LEU A 27 11.27 -14.81 -1.01
N THR A 28 10.99 -16.10 -0.81
CA THR A 28 9.62 -16.56 -0.50
C THR A 28 9.15 -16.02 0.84
N PHE A 29 10.01 -15.92 1.85
CA PHE A 29 9.69 -15.23 3.11
C PHE A 29 9.42 -13.74 2.91
N ALA A 30 10.29 -13.05 2.17
CA ALA A 30 10.16 -11.61 1.91
C ALA A 30 8.88 -11.30 1.11
N TYR A 31 8.65 -12.01 0.02
CA TYR A 31 7.46 -11.88 -0.80
C TYR A 31 6.24 -12.51 -0.15
N GLY A 32 6.33 -13.40 0.83
CA GLY A 32 5.16 -13.95 1.54
C GLY A 32 4.49 -12.97 2.50
N THR A 33 5.11 -11.82 2.76
CA THR A 33 4.64 -10.85 3.76
C THR A 33 3.65 -9.84 3.16
N ASP A 34 2.54 -9.61 3.85
CA ASP A 34 1.58 -8.52 3.60
C ASP A 34 1.45 -7.59 4.84
N ALA A 35 0.42 -6.75 4.87
CA ALA A 35 0.18 -5.81 5.97
C ALA A 35 -0.60 -6.42 7.16
N SER A 36 -1.08 -7.65 7.05
CA SER A 36 -1.84 -8.31 8.10
C SER A 36 -0.95 -8.77 9.26
N PHE A 37 -1.59 -9.22 10.33
CA PHE A 37 -0.94 -9.87 11.47
C PHE A 37 -0.83 -11.40 11.31
N TYR A 38 -0.99 -11.92 10.09
CA TYR A 38 -0.76 -13.33 9.76
C TYR A 38 0.56 -13.54 9.02
N ARG A 39 1.06 -14.78 9.03
CA ARG A 39 2.25 -15.17 8.26
C ARG A 39 2.13 -16.59 7.72
N LEU A 40 2.05 -16.67 6.40
CA LEU A 40 2.19 -17.90 5.61
C LEU A 40 3.35 -17.71 4.63
N ILE A 41 4.23 -18.71 4.53
CA ILE A 41 5.42 -18.64 3.67
C ILE A 41 5.15 -19.47 2.41
N PRO A 42 5.07 -18.86 1.22
CA PRO A 42 4.77 -19.58 -0.01
C PRO A 42 5.90 -20.54 -0.37
N LYS A 43 5.54 -21.67 -0.97
CA LYS A 43 6.49 -22.62 -1.58
C LYS A 43 7.06 -22.09 -2.89
N ILE A 44 6.25 -21.36 -3.66
CA ILE A 44 6.62 -20.78 -4.94
C ILE A 44 6.02 -19.37 -5.03
N VAL A 45 6.84 -18.38 -5.40
CA VAL A 45 6.37 -17.06 -5.80
C VAL A 45 6.54 -16.91 -7.30
N LEU A 46 5.47 -16.53 -8.00
CA LEU A 46 5.46 -16.32 -9.44
C LEU A 46 5.29 -14.84 -9.76
N GLN A 47 6.11 -14.33 -10.66
CA GLN A 47 6.02 -12.96 -11.18
C GLN A 47 5.57 -13.00 -12.64
N LEU A 48 4.26 -12.93 -12.85
CA LEU A 48 3.64 -13.11 -14.17
C LEU A 48 3.58 -11.78 -14.94
N ASP A 49 3.99 -11.82 -16.20
CA ASP A 49 4.22 -10.65 -17.05
C ASP A 49 3.12 -10.43 -18.09
N SER A 50 2.34 -11.47 -18.41
CA SER A 50 1.30 -11.44 -19.44
C SER A 50 0.06 -12.23 -19.07
N LEU A 51 -1.04 -11.95 -19.77
CA LEU A 51 -2.30 -12.67 -19.62
C LEU A 51 -2.15 -14.16 -19.93
N ASP A 52 -1.34 -14.50 -20.94
CA ASP A 52 -1.08 -15.90 -21.32
C ASP A 52 -0.39 -16.67 -20.19
N GLU A 53 0.58 -16.04 -19.50
CA GLU A 53 1.24 -16.65 -18.35
C GLU A 53 0.26 -16.86 -17.17
N VAL A 54 -0.68 -15.93 -16.95
CA VAL A 54 -1.74 -16.07 -15.94
C VAL A 54 -2.64 -17.26 -16.28
N ILE A 55 -3.19 -17.30 -17.50
CA ILE A 55 -4.06 -18.38 -17.96
C ILE A 55 -3.33 -19.72 -17.83
N PHE A 56 -2.09 -19.81 -18.32
CA PHE A 56 -1.29 -21.02 -18.23
C PHE A 56 -1.09 -21.46 -16.77
N THR A 57 -0.66 -20.55 -15.89
CA THR A 57 -0.38 -20.86 -14.48
C THR A 57 -1.63 -21.34 -13.75
N VAL A 58 -2.75 -20.62 -13.89
CA VAL A 58 -4.01 -20.98 -13.21
C VAL A 58 -4.49 -22.36 -13.63
N LYS A 59 -4.43 -22.67 -14.93
CA LYS A 59 -4.78 -24.01 -15.46
C LYS A 59 -3.90 -25.12 -14.89
N GLN A 60 -2.59 -24.90 -14.81
CA GLN A 60 -1.66 -25.90 -14.27
C GLN A 60 -1.89 -26.13 -12.78
N CYS A 61 -2.08 -25.05 -12.01
CA CYS A 61 -2.41 -25.15 -10.60
C CYS A 61 -3.73 -25.90 -10.38
N TYR A 62 -4.78 -25.59 -11.16
CA TYR A 62 -6.07 -26.28 -11.07
C TYR A 62 -5.96 -27.77 -11.41
N ARG A 63 -5.29 -28.11 -12.52
CA ARG A 63 -5.03 -29.51 -12.94
C ARG A 63 -4.31 -30.31 -11.85
N LEU A 64 -3.34 -29.69 -11.20
CA LEU A 64 -2.51 -30.32 -10.17
C LEU A 64 -3.10 -30.21 -8.76
N HIS A 65 -4.27 -29.58 -8.60
CA HIS A 65 -4.91 -29.31 -7.30
C HIS A 65 -3.98 -28.54 -6.34
N ILE A 66 -3.15 -27.65 -6.89
CA ILE A 66 -2.20 -26.83 -6.12
C ILE A 66 -2.87 -25.48 -5.83
N PRO A 67 -2.99 -25.09 -4.55
CA PRO A 67 -3.57 -23.81 -4.21
C PRO A 67 -2.77 -22.62 -4.71
N VAL A 68 -3.48 -21.57 -5.12
CA VAL A 68 -2.91 -20.34 -5.67
C VAL A 68 -3.59 -19.11 -5.07
N THR A 69 -2.79 -18.10 -4.72
CA THR A 69 -3.26 -16.82 -4.20
C THR A 69 -2.73 -15.70 -5.07
N PHE A 70 -3.61 -14.79 -5.50
CA PHE A 70 -3.21 -13.58 -6.22
C PHE A 70 -2.92 -12.45 -5.25
N ARG A 71 -1.82 -11.73 -5.46
CA ARG A 71 -1.49 -10.54 -4.69
C ARG A 71 -1.17 -9.34 -5.57
N ALA A 72 -1.85 -8.24 -5.26
CA ALA A 72 -1.60 -6.94 -5.88
C ALA A 72 -0.47 -6.16 -5.18
N ALA A 73 -0.77 -5.42 -4.10
CA ALA A 73 0.22 -4.66 -3.31
C ALA A 73 0.55 -5.32 -1.95
N GLY A 74 -0.32 -6.20 -1.45
CA GLY A 74 -0.20 -6.77 -0.11
C GLY A 74 -0.40 -5.73 0.99
N THR A 75 -1.35 -4.79 0.82
CA THR A 75 -1.74 -3.78 1.82
C THR A 75 -2.99 -4.19 2.60
N SER A 76 -3.50 -5.40 2.38
CA SER A 76 -4.64 -6.00 3.08
C SER A 76 -4.31 -6.34 4.53
N LEU A 77 -5.33 -6.34 5.40
CA LEU A 77 -5.17 -6.44 6.84
C LEU A 77 -5.71 -7.75 7.43
N SER A 78 -6.50 -8.53 6.67
CA SER A 78 -7.21 -9.72 7.14
C SER A 78 -6.58 -11.05 6.68
N GLY A 79 -5.34 -11.04 6.17
CA GLY A 79 -4.60 -12.26 5.77
C GLY A 79 -4.99 -12.84 4.40
N GLN A 80 -5.67 -12.07 3.55
CA GLN A 80 -6.13 -12.52 2.23
C GLN A 80 -5.10 -12.46 1.11
N ALA A 81 -3.96 -11.79 1.32
CA ALA A 81 -2.92 -11.62 0.30
C ALA A 81 -1.68 -12.50 0.54
N ILE A 82 -1.79 -13.53 1.37
CA ILE A 82 -0.71 -14.45 1.75
C ILE A 82 -1.07 -15.90 1.45
N SER A 83 -0.04 -16.74 1.28
CA SER A 83 -0.17 -18.14 0.89
C SER A 83 0.98 -18.96 1.47
N ASP A 84 0.72 -20.23 1.79
CA ASP A 84 1.72 -21.26 2.06
C ASP A 84 1.98 -22.18 0.86
N SER A 85 1.35 -21.87 -0.29
CA SER A 85 1.44 -22.61 -1.55
C SER A 85 2.04 -21.71 -2.64
N VAL A 86 1.30 -21.42 -3.72
CA VAL A 86 1.74 -20.58 -4.83
C VAL A 86 1.21 -19.16 -4.65
N LEU A 87 2.12 -18.19 -4.57
CA LEU A 87 1.77 -16.77 -4.52
C LEU A 87 2.06 -16.12 -5.88
N ILE A 88 1.02 -15.65 -6.56
CA ILE A 88 1.13 -14.92 -7.82
C ILE A 88 1.22 -13.42 -7.54
N THR A 89 2.25 -12.79 -8.09
CA THR A 89 2.39 -11.35 -8.21
C THR A 89 2.54 -10.96 -9.68
N LEU A 90 2.17 -9.73 -10.01
CA LEU A 90 2.33 -9.20 -11.36
C LEU A 90 3.59 -8.35 -11.46
N THR A 91 4.24 -8.41 -12.62
CA THR A 91 5.35 -7.51 -12.96
C THR A 91 4.85 -6.07 -13.16
N THR A 92 5.78 -5.16 -13.49
CA THR A 92 5.44 -3.77 -13.81
C THR A 92 4.73 -3.57 -15.15
N ASN A 93 4.62 -4.60 -15.99
CA ASN A 93 4.01 -4.50 -17.33
C ASN A 93 2.46 -4.42 -17.27
N TRP A 94 1.85 -4.77 -16.14
CA TRP A 94 0.41 -4.73 -15.91
C TRP A 94 -0.13 -3.34 -15.53
N ARG A 95 0.34 -2.29 -16.20
CA ARG A 95 0.05 -0.89 -15.84
C ARG A 95 -0.58 -0.07 -16.96
N HIS A 96 -1.14 -0.73 -17.96
CA HIS A 96 -1.85 -0.07 -19.05
C HIS A 96 -3.21 0.47 -18.59
N HIS A 97 -3.58 1.64 -19.13
CA HIS A 97 -4.86 2.30 -18.88
C HIS A 97 -5.38 2.96 -20.16
N LYS A 98 -6.68 3.23 -20.21
CA LYS A 98 -7.32 4.04 -21.26
C LYS A 98 -8.38 4.93 -20.62
N ILE A 99 -8.31 6.23 -20.89
CA ILE A 99 -9.39 7.17 -20.56
C ILE A 99 -10.46 7.05 -21.64
N LEU A 100 -11.72 6.88 -21.23
CA LEU A 100 -12.86 6.71 -22.11
C LEU A 100 -13.86 7.85 -21.88
N ASN A 101 -14.63 8.19 -22.91
CA ASN A 101 -15.74 9.15 -22.82
C ASN A 101 -15.36 10.44 -22.08
N ASN A 102 -14.24 11.05 -22.47
CA ASN A 102 -13.72 12.28 -21.86
C ASN A 102 -13.58 12.22 -20.31
N GLY A 103 -13.18 11.07 -19.78
CA GLY A 103 -12.96 10.88 -18.35
C GLY A 103 -14.15 10.30 -17.59
N GLU A 104 -15.33 10.16 -18.21
CA GLU A 104 -16.50 9.51 -17.58
C GLU A 104 -16.27 8.05 -17.24
N GLN A 105 -15.38 7.39 -17.98
CA GLN A 105 -14.97 6.02 -17.73
C GLN A 105 -13.45 5.87 -17.83
N ILE A 106 -12.92 4.90 -17.10
CA ILE A 106 -11.50 4.55 -17.18
C ILE A 106 -11.32 3.03 -17.18
N TRP A 107 -10.58 2.53 -18.15
CA TRP A 107 -10.14 1.14 -18.22
C TRP A 107 -8.74 1.03 -17.59
N LEU A 108 -8.54 0.05 -16.70
CA LEU A 108 -7.35 -0.08 -15.86
C LEU A 108 -6.92 -1.53 -15.73
N GLN A 109 -5.63 -1.81 -15.94
CA GLN A 109 -5.03 -3.07 -15.52
C GLN A 109 -4.81 -3.14 -13.99
N PRO A 110 -4.78 -4.36 -13.42
CA PRO A 110 -4.75 -4.58 -11.96
C PRO A 110 -3.48 -4.06 -11.28
N GLY A 111 -2.40 -3.84 -12.01
CA GLY A 111 -1.11 -3.38 -11.48
C GLY A 111 -1.01 -1.88 -11.25
N ILE A 112 -2.00 -1.08 -11.65
CA ILE A 112 -2.04 0.38 -11.48
C ILE A 112 -2.28 0.73 -10.00
N ILE A 113 -1.55 1.73 -9.47
CA ILE A 113 -1.78 2.25 -8.11
C ILE A 113 -3.01 3.17 -8.16
N GLY A 114 -3.91 3.11 -7.18
CA GLY A 114 -5.13 3.92 -7.19
C GLY A 114 -4.88 5.43 -7.34
N ALA A 115 -3.85 5.97 -6.67
CA ALA A 115 -3.45 7.37 -6.80
C ALA A 115 -2.95 7.73 -8.22
N ASP A 116 -2.34 6.78 -8.93
CA ASP A 116 -1.98 7.01 -10.34
C ASP A 116 -3.23 7.07 -11.23
N ALA A 117 -4.25 6.24 -10.98
CA ALA A 117 -5.52 6.32 -11.71
C ALA A 117 -6.19 7.70 -11.54
N ASN A 118 -6.22 8.23 -10.31
CA ASN A 118 -6.73 9.58 -10.05
C ASN A 118 -5.86 10.66 -10.72
N ARG A 119 -4.54 10.50 -10.75
CA ARG A 119 -3.65 11.42 -11.47
C ARG A 119 -3.93 11.43 -12.98
N TYR A 120 -4.30 10.31 -13.57
CA TYR A 120 -4.69 10.24 -15.00
C TYR A 120 -6.03 10.95 -15.26
N LEU A 121 -6.94 10.93 -14.29
CA LEU A 121 -8.27 11.54 -14.40
C LEU A 121 -8.32 13.03 -14.01
N LEU A 122 -7.30 13.52 -13.30
CA LEU A 122 -7.23 14.92 -12.83
C LEU A 122 -7.50 15.96 -13.93
N PRO A 123 -6.96 15.86 -15.17
CA PRO A 123 -7.24 16.82 -16.24
C PRO A 123 -8.71 16.86 -16.68
N TYR A 124 -9.50 15.86 -16.33
CA TYR A 124 -10.92 15.72 -16.68
C TYR A 124 -11.86 16.14 -15.53
N GLY A 125 -11.31 16.56 -14.37
CA GLY A 125 -12.13 16.86 -13.17
C GLY A 125 -12.80 15.61 -12.59
N ARG A 126 -12.19 14.44 -12.78
CA ARG A 126 -12.74 13.14 -12.41
C ARG A 126 -11.77 12.39 -11.49
N LYS A 127 -12.31 11.40 -10.78
CA LYS A 127 -11.54 10.43 -10.00
C LYS A 127 -12.24 9.05 -10.03
N ILE A 128 -11.53 7.98 -9.68
CA ILE A 128 -12.20 6.69 -9.44
C ILE A 128 -13.09 6.82 -8.20
N GLY A 129 -14.19 6.06 -8.17
CA GLY A 129 -15.08 5.97 -7.01
C GLY A 129 -14.36 5.53 -5.73
N PRO A 130 -13.73 4.35 -5.66
CA PRO A 130 -13.13 3.88 -4.41
C PRO A 130 -11.91 4.72 -3.98
N ASP A 131 -11.88 5.16 -2.72
CA ASP A 131 -10.86 6.04 -2.13
C ASP A 131 -10.20 5.50 -0.84
N PRO A 132 -9.68 4.26 -0.83
CA PRO A 132 -9.13 3.66 0.38
C PRO A 132 -7.96 4.45 0.97
N ALA A 133 -7.77 4.39 2.29
CA ALA A 133 -6.67 5.08 2.97
C ALA A 133 -5.29 4.73 2.41
N SER A 134 -5.13 3.53 1.85
CA SER A 134 -3.90 3.05 1.22
C SER A 134 -3.77 3.40 -0.28
N ILE A 135 -4.61 4.28 -0.85
CA ILE A 135 -4.69 4.61 -2.29
C ILE A 135 -3.35 4.98 -2.95
N ASN A 136 -2.40 5.52 -2.17
CA ASN A 136 -1.04 5.83 -2.61
C ASN A 136 -0.15 4.60 -2.84
N THR A 137 -0.62 3.41 -2.49
CA THR A 137 0.13 2.14 -2.52
C THR A 137 -0.71 0.98 -3.07
N CYS A 138 -1.96 0.84 -2.64
CA CYS A 138 -2.82 -0.23 -3.10
C CYS A 138 -3.08 -0.11 -4.61
N LYS A 139 -3.26 -1.26 -5.25
CA LYS A 139 -3.42 -1.36 -6.69
C LYS A 139 -4.85 -1.74 -7.06
N ILE A 140 -5.28 -1.35 -8.26
CA ILE A 140 -6.65 -1.50 -8.76
C ILE A 140 -7.19 -2.93 -8.59
N GLY A 141 -6.41 -3.96 -8.89
CA GLY A 141 -6.87 -5.35 -8.72
C GLY A 141 -7.22 -5.69 -7.27
N GLY A 142 -6.45 -5.17 -6.30
CA GLY A 142 -6.74 -5.34 -4.88
C GLY A 142 -7.92 -4.47 -4.41
N ILE A 143 -8.06 -3.26 -4.95
CA ILE A 143 -9.20 -2.37 -4.64
C ILE A 143 -10.51 -3.05 -5.03
N ALA A 144 -10.60 -3.57 -6.25
CA ALA A 144 -11.77 -4.29 -6.75
C ALA A 144 -12.02 -5.59 -5.94
N ALA A 145 -10.99 -6.42 -5.78
CA ALA A 145 -11.14 -7.72 -5.12
C ALA A 145 -11.52 -7.62 -3.62
N ASN A 146 -11.29 -6.49 -2.95
CA ASN A 146 -11.73 -6.28 -1.56
C ASN A 146 -13.01 -5.44 -1.47
N ASN A 147 -13.58 -5.02 -2.60
CA ASN A 147 -14.60 -3.97 -2.66
C ASN A 147 -14.22 -2.75 -1.79
N ALA A 148 -12.94 -2.36 -1.85
CA ALA A 148 -12.43 -1.31 -0.99
C ALA A 148 -13.22 -0.02 -1.26
N SER A 149 -13.59 0.66 -0.18
CA SER A 149 -14.17 2.00 -0.22
C SER A 149 -13.26 2.95 0.57
N GLY A 150 -13.79 4.06 1.05
CA GLY A 150 -13.03 4.97 1.89
C GLY A 150 -13.87 6.14 2.40
N MET A 151 -13.17 7.26 2.64
CA MET A 151 -13.62 8.42 3.40
C MET A 151 -14.87 9.09 2.82
N CYS A 152 -14.83 9.43 1.53
CA CYS A 152 -15.87 10.25 0.91
C CYS A 152 -16.87 9.43 0.08
N CYS A 153 -16.48 8.22 -0.33
CA CYS A 153 -17.20 7.52 -1.40
C CYS A 153 -18.25 6.53 -0.87
N GLY A 154 -18.18 6.17 0.41
CA GLY A 154 -19.25 5.44 1.10
C GLY A 154 -19.61 4.11 0.45
N THR A 155 -20.88 3.71 0.56
CA THR A 155 -21.47 2.57 -0.18
C THR A 155 -21.93 2.95 -1.59
N ALA A 156 -22.15 4.23 -1.87
CA ALA A 156 -22.71 4.72 -3.11
C ALA A 156 -21.70 4.79 -4.28
N GLN A 157 -20.41 4.91 -3.98
CA GLN A 157 -19.35 5.08 -4.97
C GLN A 157 -18.20 4.07 -4.77
N ASN A 158 -18.47 2.92 -4.13
CA ASN A 158 -17.50 1.84 -4.01
C ASN A 158 -17.25 1.13 -5.36
N SER A 159 -16.35 0.14 -5.39
CA SER A 159 -16.04 -0.61 -6.61
C SER A 159 -17.27 -1.31 -7.20
N TYR A 160 -18.16 -1.81 -6.36
CA TYR A 160 -19.38 -2.50 -6.79
C TYR A 160 -20.30 -1.56 -7.58
N GLN A 161 -20.60 -0.38 -7.04
CA GLN A 161 -21.51 0.58 -7.67
C GLN A 161 -20.91 1.27 -8.91
N THR A 162 -19.59 1.40 -8.95
CA THR A 162 -18.90 2.10 -10.05
C THR A 162 -18.42 1.16 -11.14
N LEU A 163 -18.65 -0.15 -11.03
CA LEU A 163 -18.27 -1.11 -12.05
C LEU A 163 -19.01 -0.84 -13.36
N ALA A 164 -18.27 -0.69 -14.45
CA ALA A 164 -18.83 -0.68 -15.81
C ALA A 164 -18.65 -2.03 -16.50
N GLY A 165 -17.55 -2.73 -16.20
CA GLY A 165 -17.27 -4.07 -16.68
C GLY A 165 -15.82 -4.49 -16.40
N MET A 166 -15.47 -5.73 -16.72
CA MET A 166 -14.15 -6.29 -16.41
C MET A 166 -13.79 -7.47 -17.31
N THR A 167 -12.51 -7.84 -17.29
CA THR A 167 -12.02 -9.10 -17.85
C THR A 167 -11.58 -10.06 -16.75
N ILE A 168 -12.06 -11.30 -16.78
CA ILE A 168 -11.87 -12.33 -15.75
C ILE A 168 -11.22 -13.57 -16.35
N VAL A 169 -10.27 -14.18 -15.63
CA VAL A 169 -9.72 -15.51 -15.92
C VAL A 169 -10.19 -16.50 -14.86
N PHE A 170 -10.81 -17.60 -15.28
CA PHE A 170 -11.31 -18.67 -14.40
C PHE A 170 -10.30 -19.81 -14.23
N VAL A 171 -10.61 -20.77 -13.35
CA VAL A 171 -9.75 -21.90 -12.99
C VAL A 171 -9.40 -22.82 -14.16
N ASP A 172 -10.31 -22.94 -15.13
CA ASP A 172 -10.13 -23.70 -16.37
C ASP A 172 -9.32 -22.93 -17.44
N GLY A 173 -9.00 -21.66 -17.13
CA GLY A 173 -8.29 -20.70 -17.97
C GLY A 173 -9.16 -19.99 -18.99
N THR A 174 -10.49 -20.15 -18.94
CA THR A 174 -11.40 -19.40 -19.79
C THR A 174 -11.34 -17.91 -19.44
N LEU A 175 -11.40 -17.07 -20.48
CA LEU A 175 -11.42 -15.62 -20.39
C LEU A 175 -12.83 -15.09 -20.67
N LEU A 176 -13.35 -14.23 -19.80
CA LEU A 176 -14.60 -13.50 -20.01
C LEU A 176 -14.32 -12.00 -19.94
N ASN A 177 -14.55 -11.27 -21.03
CA ASN A 177 -14.63 -9.81 -21.03
C ASN A 177 -16.11 -9.40 -21.09
N THR A 178 -16.61 -8.80 -20.01
CA THR A 178 -18.04 -8.48 -19.88
C THR A 178 -18.49 -7.31 -20.75
N LEU A 179 -17.56 -6.50 -21.27
CA LEU A 179 -17.84 -5.43 -22.21
C LEU A 179 -17.79 -5.88 -23.68
N ASP A 180 -17.30 -7.09 -23.96
CA ASP A 180 -17.25 -7.66 -25.29
C ASP A 180 -18.38 -8.68 -25.49
N LYS A 181 -19.36 -8.32 -26.34
CA LYS A 181 -20.51 -9.17 -26.68
C LYS A 181 -20.09 -10.54 -27.23
N HIS A 182 -19.02 -10.63 -28.02
CA HIS A 182 -18.57 -11.90 -28.55
C HIS A 182 -17.98 -12.80 -27.46
N SER A 183 -17.22 -12.20 -26.53
CA SER A 183 -16.70 -12.91 -25.36
C SER A 183 -17.84 -13.43 -24.47
N VAL A 184 -18.85 -12.59 -24.21
CA VAL A 184 -20.03 -12.97 -23.42
C VAL A 184 -20.80 -14.13 -24.06
N GLU A 185 -21.09 -14.08 -25.37
CA GLU A 185 -21.83 -15.15 -26.04
C GLU A 185 -21.03 -16.47 -26.10
N ALA A 186 -19.71 -16.40 -26.33
CA ALA A 186 -18.84 -17.58 -26.26
C ALA A 186 -18.79 -18.17 -24.84
N PHE A 187 -18.78 -17.33 -23.81
CA PHE A 187 -18.83 -17.77 -22.42
C PHE A 187 -20.17 -18.43 -22.08
N LYS A 188 -21.30 -17.85 -22.49
CA LYS A 188 -22.62 -18.45 -22.32
C LYS A 188 -22.73 -19.83 -22.95
N GLN A 189 -22.10 -20.05 -24.10
CA GLN A 189 -22.10 -21.36 -24.77
C GLN A 189 -21.22 -22.39 -24.05
N SER A 190 -20.04 -21.98 -23.60
CA SER A 190 -19.07 -22.89 -22.96
C SER A 190 -19.34 -23.15 -21.48
N HIS A 191 -19.97 -22.21 -20.78
CA HIS A 191 -20.20 -22.22 -19.33
C HIS A 191 -21.68 -22.08 -18.98
N ASN A 192 -22.56 -22.60 -19.84
CA ASN A 192 -24.02 -22.54 -19.64
C ASN A 192 -24.43 -23.11 -18.27
N ASP A 193 -23.85 -24.23 -17.85
CA ASP A 193 -24.20 -24.89 -16.60
C ASP A 193 -23.87 -24.02 -15.38
N LEU A 194 -22.68 -23.40 -15.37
CA LEU A 194 -22.27 -22.43 -14.35
C LEU A 194 -23.28 -21.26 -14.25
N LEU A 195 -23.69 -20.71 -15.39
CA LEU A 195 -24.63 -19.58 -15.42
C LEU A 195 -26.05 -19.99 -14.99
N LEU A 196 -26.48 -21.22 -15.32
CA LEU A 196 -27.76 -21.77 -14.88
C LEU A 196 -27.78 -22.01 -13.37
N GLU A 197 -26.72 -22.58 -12.80
CA GLU A 197 -26.58 -22.76 -11.35
C GLU A 197 -26.58 -21.41 -10.62
N LEU A 198 -25.84 -20.43 -11.13
CA LEU A 198 -25.81 -19.09 -10.55
C LEU A 198 -27.19 -18.42 -10.62
N LYS A 199 -27.91 -18.57 -11.74
CA LYS A 199 -29.28 -18.08 -11.89
C LYS A 199 -30.22 -18.75 -10.90
N GLN A 200 -30.10 -20.06 -10.71
CA GLN A 200 -30.90 -20.80 -9.74
C GLN A 200 -30.64 -20.32 -8.32
N LEU A 201 -29.38 -20.10 -7.93
CA LEU A 201 -29.02 -19.51 -6.63
C LEU A 201 -29.65 -18.13 -6.45
N ALA A 202 -29.63 -17.29 -7.48
CA ALA A 202 -30.25 -15.97 -7.44
C ALA A 202 -31.77 -16.05 -7.25
N THR A 203 -32.44 -16.94 -7.99
CA THR A 203 -33.88 -17.20 -7.82
C THR A 203 -34.20 -17.68 -6.41
N SER A 204 -33.51 -18.71 -5.92
CA SER A 204 -33.73 -19.24 -4.55
C SER A 204 -33.45 -18.19 -3.48
N CYS A 205 -32.42 -17.35 -3.66
CA CYS A 205 -32.11 -16.24 -2.76
C CYS A 205 -33.24 -15.19 -2.75
N LYS A 206 -33.84 -14.86 -3.91
CA LYS A 206 -34.97 -13.92 -4.02
C LYS A 206 -36.26 -14.50 -3.42
N GLU A 207 -36.46 -15.81 -3.50
CA GLU A 207 -37.62 -16.51 -2.95
C GLU A 207 -37.53 -16.68 -1.41
N ASN A 208 -36.33 -16.85 -0.86
CA ASN A 208 -36.10 -16.83 0.58
C ASN A 208 -36.19 -15.38 1.11
N ARG A 209 -37.41 -14.96 1.48
CA ARG A 209 -37.68 -13.60 1.97
C ARG A 209 -36.78 -13.20 3.14
N SER A 210 -36.60 -14.09 4.13
CA SER A 210 -35.76 -13.82 5.31
C SER A 210 -34.32 -13.49 4.93
N LEU A 211 -33.70 -14.32 4.08
CA LEU A 211 -32.34 -14.07 3.61
C LEU A 211 -32.27 -12.81 2.73
N SER A 212 -33.20 -12.65 1.79
CA SER A 212 -33.21 -11.49 0.87
C SER A 212 -33.35 -10.16 1.61
N ASP A 213 -34.17 -10.10 2.67
CA ASP A 213 -34.38 -8.90 3.47
C ASP A 213 -33.17 -8.63 4.37
N LYS A 214 -32.53 -9.69 4.89
CA LYS A 214 -31.26 -9.57 5.61
C LYS A 214 -30.16 -9.01 4.71
N ILE A 215 -30.03 -9.51 3.47
CA ILE A 215 -29.09 -8.98 2.47
C ILE A 215 -29.36 -7.50 2.23
N ARG A 216 -30.60 -7.11 1.91
CA ARG A 216 -30.96 -5.70 1.72
C ARG A 216 -30.63 -4.85 2.94
N HIS A 217 -30.89 -5.36 4.14
CA HIS A 217 -30.62 -4.64 5.38
C HIS A 217 -29.11 -4.39 5.54
N LYS A 218 -28.30 -5.43 5.37
CA LYS A 218 -26.86 -5.44 5.68
C LYS A 218 -26.05 -4.62 4.68
N TYR A 219 -26.41 -4.63 3.39
CA TYR A 219 -25.72 -3.86 2.35
C TYR A 219 -26.14 -2.37 2.26
N ARG A 220 -27.06 -1.91 3.12
CA ARG A 220 -27.19 -0.45 3.38
C ARG A 220 -25.99 0.09 4.15
N LEU A 221 -25.43 -0.75 5.03
CA LEU A 221 -24.16 -0.49 5.70
C LEU A 221 -23.01 -0.87 4.76
N LYS A 222 -21.81 -0.38 5.08
CA LYS A 222 -20.61 -0.96 4.50
C LYS A 222 -20.49 -2.41 4.98
N ASN A 223 -20.39 -3.36 4.06
CA ASN A 223 -20.30 -4.77 4.36
C ASN A 223 -19.40 -5.49 3.34
N THR A 224 -18.34 -6.11 3.85
CA THR A 224 -17.42 -6.98 3.09
C THR A 224 -17.19 -8.31 3.82
N THR A 225 -18.11 -8.70 4.72
CA THR A 225 -18.13 -10.04 5.34
C THR A 225 -18.80 -11.02 4.38
N GLY A 226 -18.04 -11.93 3.78
CA GLY A 226 -18.51 -12.84 2.74
C GLY A 226 -18.37 -12.30 1.32
N TYR A 227 -18.95 -13.02 0.37
CA TYR A 227 -19.09 -12.55 -1.01
C TYR A 227 -20.12 -11.42 -1.12
N SER A 228 -20.05 -10.61 -2.19
CA SER A 228 -21.08 -9.62 -2.56
C SER A 228 -22.39 -10.28 -3.00
N ILE A 229 -23.06 -10.98 -2.07
CA ILE A 229 -24.30 -11.72 -2.31
C ILE A 229 -25.50 -10.81 -2.59
N ASN A 230 -25.37 -9.49 -2.41
CA ASN A 230 -26.34 -8.53 -2.93
C ASN A 230 -26.47 -8.58 -4.45
N SER A 231 -25.43 -8.98 -5.18
CA SER A 231 -25.52 -9.20 -6.63
C SER A 231 -26.64 -10.15 -7.03
N LEU A 232 -26.91 -11.17 -6.23
CA LEU A 232 -27.96 -12.17 -6.46
C LEU A 232 -29.38 -11.58 -6.38
N ILE A 233 -29.55 -10.45 -5.69
CA ILE A 233 -30.84 -9.76 -5.56
C ILE A 233 -30.92 -8.52 -6.46
N ASP A 234 -29.79 -7.85 -6.71
CA ASP A 234 -29.70 -6.59 -7.47
C ASP A 234 -29.83 -6.82 -8.98
N PHE A 235 -29.42 -7.99 -9.48
CA PHE A 235 -29.37 -8.29 -10.91
C PHE A 235 -30.15 -9.57 -11.27
N ASP A 236 -30.59 -9.64 -12.53
CA ASP A 236 -31.27 -10.81 -13.11
C ASP A 236 -30.41 -11.55 -14.15
N ASP A 237 -29.51 -10.84 -14.84
CA ASP A 237 -28.57 -11.44 -15.80
C ASP A 237 -27.43 -12.15 -15.04
N PRO A 238 -27.22 -13.46 -15.23
CA PRO A 238 -26.10 -14.19 -14.62
C PRO A 238 -24.72 -13.60 -14.89
N ILE A 239 -24.51 -12.91 -16.03
CA ILE A 239 -23.23 -12.23 -16.32
C ILE A 239 -23.04 -11.02 -15.40
N GLU A 240 -24.09 -10.25 -15.17
CA GLU A 240 -24.09 -9.12 -14.23
C GLU A 240 -23.86 -9.59 -12.80
N ILE A 241 -24.56 -10.64 -12.37
CA ILE A 241 -24.36 -11.26 -11.05
C ILE A 241 -22.90 -11.69 -10.89
N LEU A 242 -22.37 -12.43 -11.88
CA LEU A 242 -21.02 -12.96 -11.86
C LEU A 242 -19.98 -11.86 -11.70
N GLN A 243 -20.03 -10.80 -12.52
CA GLN A 243 -19.00 -9.76 -12.46
C GLN A 243 -19.05 -8.96 -11.15
N HIS A 244 -20.23 -8.83 -10.56
CA HIS A 244 -20.39 -8.18 -9.27
C HIS A 244 -19.97 -9.09 -8.09
N LEU A 245 -20.07 -10.41 -8.23
CA LEU A 245 -19.46 -11.36 -7.27
C LEU A 245 -17.93 -11.29 -7.26
N MET A 246 -17.30 -10.92 -8.38
CA MET A 246 -15.83 -10.74 -8.42
C MET A 246 -15.37 -9.56 -7.56
N ILE A 247 -16.21 -8.54 -7.40
CA ILE A 247 -15.95 -7.42 -6.49
C ILE A 247 -16.13 -7.91 -5.05
N GLY A 248 -15.10 -7.76 -4.22
CA GLY A 248 -15.11 -8.34 -2.86
C GLY A 248 -14.85 -9.86 -2.79
N SER A 249 -14.48 -10.51 -3.91
CA SER A 249 -14.19 -11.96 -3.93
C SER A 249 -12.85 -12.36 -3.30
N GLU A 250 -11.98 -11.39 -3.00
CA GLU A 250 -10.64 -11.61 -2.44
C GLU A 250 -9.79 -12.62 -3.23
N GLY A 251 -10.03 -12.71 -4.54
CA GLY A 251 -9.32 -13.62 -5.46
C GLY A 251 -9.73 -15.08 -5.34
N THR A 252 -10.82 -15.40 -4.65
CA THR A 252 -11.27 -16.79 -4.47
C THR A 252 -12.16 -17.30 -5.61
N LEU A 253 -12.59 -16.44 -6.53
CA LEU A 253 -13.51 -16.80 -7.63
C LEU A 253 -12.87 -16.70 -9.03
N GLY A 254 -11.71 -16.04 -9.13
CA GLY A 254 -10.97 -15.90 -10.38
C GLY A 254 -9.94 -14.77 -10.31
N PHE A 255 -9.23 -14.55 -11.41
CA PHE A 255 -8.28 -13.45 -11.56
C PHE A 255 -8.91 -12.29 -12.36
N ILE A 256 -8.83 -11.07 -11.82
CA ILE A 256 -9.28 -9.83 -12.50
C ILE A 256 -8.12 -9.32 -13.38
N ALA A 257 -8.24 -9.48 -14.69
CA ALA A 257 -7.23 -9.10 -15.67
C ALA A 257 -7.27 -7.61 -16.04
N ASP A 258 -8.45 -7.00 -15.97
CA ASP A 258 -8.66 -5.56 -16.05
C ASP A 258 -10.05 -5.19 -15.51
N ILE A 259 -10.25 -3.90 -15.23
CA ILE A 259 -11.52 -3.34 -14.78
C ILE A 259 -11.78 -2.01 -15.47
N THR A 260 -13.05 -1.76 -15.80
CA THR A 260 -13.54 -0.46 -16.25
C THR A 260 -14.44 0.12 -15.17
N TYR A 261 -14.12 1.33 -14.70
CA TYR A 261 -14.95 2.07 -13.76
C TYR A 261 -15.68 3.21 -14.44
N ASN A 262 -16.94 3.41 -14.06
CA ASN A 262 -17.61 4.71 -14.15
C ASN A 262 -16.96 5.65 -13.13
N THR A 263 -16.40 6.76 -13.59
CA THR A 263 -15.70 7.72 -12.72
C THR A 263 -16.70 8.63 -12.01
N VAL A 264 -16.25 9.24 -10.91
CA VAL A 264 -17.02 10.23 -10.17
C VAL A 264 -16.41 11.62 -10.33
N ILE A 265 -17.22 12.66 -10.10
CA ILE A 265 -16.77 14.04 -10.15
C ILE A 265 -15.81 14.31 -8.98
N ASP A 266 -14.71 15.01 -9.23
CA ASP A 266 -13.89 15.59 -8.17
C ASP A 266 -14.29 17.05 -7.96
N HIS A 267 -15.09 17.30 -6.92
CA HIS A 267 -15.61 18.63 -6.61
C HIS A 267 -14.48 19.63 -6.32
N GLN A 268 -14.54 20.80 -6.97
CA GLN A 268 -13.54 21.86 -6.81
C GLN A 268 -13.70 22.62 -5.49
N PHE A 269 -14.95 22.86 -5.05
CA PHE A 269 -15.25 23.63 -3.85
C PHE A 269 -15.47 22.68 -2.67
N LYS A 270 -14.59 22.79 -1.67
CA LYS A 270 -14.61 21.96 -0.46
C LYS A 270 -14.36 22.85 0.75
N ALA A 271 -15.02 22.53 1.87
CA ALA A 271 -14.71 23.12 3.16
C ALA A 271 -14.63 22.04 4.24
N SER A 272 -13.72 22.21 5.19
CA SER A 272 -13.54 21.29 6.32
C SER A 272 -13.60 22.03 7.65
N GLY A 273 -14.22 21.42 8.65
CA GLY A 273 -14.28 21.91 10.03
C GLY A 273 -13.96 20.80 11.03
N LEU A 274 -13.42 21.14 12.20
CA LEU A 274 -13.10 20.21 13.28
C LEU A 274 -13.83 20.64 14.55
N TYR A 275 -14.79 19.83 15.01
CA TYR A 275 -15.61 20.15 16.18
C TYR A 275 -15.35 19.15 17.29
N VAL A 276 -15.03 19.62 18.50
CA VAL A 276 -14.81 18.80 19.68
C VAL A 276 -15.98 18.92 20.62
N PHE A 277 -16.57 17.79 20.99
CA PHE A 277 -17.71 17.67 21.88
C PHE A 277 -17.25 17.27 23.28
N ASP A 278 -18.07 17.52 24.28
CA ASP A 278 -17.72 17.22 25.67
C ASP A 278 -17.66 15.72 25.99
N ASN A 279 -18.43 14.92 25.25
CA ASN A 279 -18.39 13.48 25.30
C ASN A 279 -18.71 12.84 23.94
N ILE A 280 -18.33 11.59 23.83
CA ILE A 280 -18.51 10.71 22.68
C ILE A 280 -19.97 10.30 22.40
N GLU A 281 -20.87 10.21 23.38
CA GLU A 281 -22.30 9.99 23.11
C GLU A 281 -22.90 11.17 22.35
N SER A 282 -22.66 12.40 22.81
CA SER A 282 -23.05 13.63 22.14
C SER A 282 -22.43 13.72 20.74
N THR A 283 -21.18 13.28 20.59
CA THR A 283 -20.49 13.18 19.29
C THR A 283 -21.23 12.23 18.34
N CYS A 284 -21.55 11.01 18.77
CA CYS A 284 -22.26 10.02 17.95
C CYS A 284 -23.71 10.43 17.64
N LEU A 285 -24.38 11.13 18.55
CA LEU A 285 -25.71 11.70 18.29
C LEU A 285 -25.64 12.81 17.23
N ALA A 286 -24.60 13.65 17.26
CA ALA A 286 -24.37 14.65 16.22
C ALA A 286 -24.16 14.00 14.84
N VAL A 287 -23.39 12.90 14.76
CA VAL A 287 -23.26 12.10 13.53
C VAL A 287 -24.63 11.66 13.00
N SER A 288 -25.51 11.18 13.90
CA SER A 288 -26.84 10.69 13.51
C SER A 288 -27.73 11.79 12.91
N GLU A 289 -27.62 13.03 13.38
CA GLU A 289 -28.32 14.17 12.79
C GLU A 289 -27.66 14.63 11.48
N LEU A 290 -26.33 14.69 11.43
CA LEU A 290 -25.58 15.04 10.22
C LEU A 290 -25.83 14.04 9.07
N ALA A 291 -26.02 12.75 9.38
CA ALA A 291 -26.32 11.72 8.39
C ALA A 291 -27.65 11.91 7.65
N LYS A 292 -28.54 12.78 8.13
CA LYS A 292 -29.81 13.14 7.48
C LYS A 292 -29.63 14.26 6.44
N THR A 293 -28.41 14.74 6.24
CA THR A 293 -28.07 15.86 5.36
C THR A 293 -27.23 15.41 4.17
N SER A 294 -26.82 16.35 3.30
CA SER A 294 -25.94 16.09 2.15
C SER A 294 -24.44 16.25 2.47
N VAL A 295 -24.04 16.10 3.74
CA VAL A 295 -22.63 16.19 4.16
C VAL A 295 -21.77 15.16 3.41
N ALA A 296 -20.57 15.57 2.98
CA ALA A 296 -19.72 14.73 2.14
C ALA A 296 -18.92 13.70 2.97
N ALA A 297 -18.42 14.10 4.13
CA ALA A 297 -17.74 13.20 5.06
C ALA A 297 -17.91 13.66 6.51
N VAL A 298 -18.01 12.68 7.43
CA VAL A 298 -17.98 12.89 8.87
C VAL A 298 -17.08 11.84 9.49
N GLU A 299 -15.90 12.27 9.93
CA GLU A 299 -14.89 11.42 10.56
C GLU A 299 -14.91 11.60 12.06
N LEU A 300 -15.10 10.51 12.80
CA LEU A 300 -15.04 10.50 14.26
C LEU A 300 -13.61 10.21 14.72
N LEU A 301 -13.17 10.90 15.77
CA LEU A 301 -11.97 10.59 16.54
C LEU A 301 -12.34 10.59 18.02
N ASP A 302 -12.14 9.47 18.72
CA ASP A 302 -12.32 9.42 20.16
C ASP A 302 -11.19 10.11 20.93
N ASN A 303 -11.35 10.24 22.24
CA ASN A 303 -10.39 10.95 23.09
C ASN A 303 -8.96 10.41 22.94
N ARG A 304 -8.81 9.08 22.94
CA ARG A 304 -7.50 8.43 22.83
C ARG A 304 -6.89 8.62 21.44
N SER A 305 -7.70 8.65 20.38
CA SER A 305 -7.26 9.04 19.04
C SER A 305 -6.70 10.47 19.05
N LEU A 306 -7.41 11.42 19.66
CA LEU A 306 -6.95 12.81 19.78
C LEU A 306 -5.66 12.92 20.59
N ALA A 307 -5.54 12.16 21.70
CA ALA A 307 -4.34 12.08 22.50
C ALA A 307 -3.14 11.56 21.69
N SER A 308 -3.34 10.54 20.84
CA SER A 308 -2.26 9.94 20.05
C SER A 308 -1.60 10.91 19.07
N VAL A 309 -2.32 11.95 18.64
CA VAL A 309 -1.82 12.93 17.66
C VAL A 309 -1.57 14.32 18.27
N SER A 310 -1.74 14.52 19.58
CA SER A 310 -1.71 15.85 20.20
C SER A 310 -0.42 16.64 19.95
N ASP A 311 0.70 15.93 19.80
CA ASP A 311 2.04 16.51 19.62
C ASP A 311 2.43 16.66 18.14
N GLN A 312 1.53 16.31 17.22
CA GLN A 312 1.80 16.41 15.79
C GLN A 312 1.82 17.87 15.32
N PRO A 313 2.77 18.25 14.45
CA PRO A 313 2.80 19.58 13.86
C PRO A 313 1.46 19.93 13.21
N GLY A 314 0.91 21.09 13.57
CA GLY A 314 -0.37 21.55 13.06
C GLY A 314 -1.60 21.08 13.84
N MET A 315 -1.45 20.31 14.92
CA MET A 315 -2.58 20.10 15.83
C MET A 315 -2.99 21.42 16.50
N PRO A 316 -4.30 21.70 16.60
CA PRO A 316 -4.75 22.86 17.35
C PRO A 316 -4.38 22.75 18.83
N GLU A 317 -3.90 23.85 19.42
CA GLU A 317 -3.41 23.89 20.81
C GLU A 317 -4.44 23.38 21.85
N PHE A 318 -5.74 23.58 21.56
CA PHE A 318 -6.80 23.11 22.44
C PHE A 318 -6.81 21.59 22.61
N ILE A 319 -6.31 20.80 21.64
CA ILE A 319 -6.24 19.34 21.76
C ILE A 319 -5.23 18.93 22.82
N ALA A 320 -4.04 19.54 22.82
CA ALA A 320 -3.04 19.31 23.87
C ALA A 320 -3.56 19.76 25.25
N LYS A 321 -4.30 20.88 25.29
CA LYS A 321 -4.92 21.36 26.52
C LYS A 321 -5.96 20.39 27.09
N LEU A 322 -6.78 19.74 26.26
CA LEU A 322 -7.74 18.72 26.73
C LEU A 322 -7.05 17.59 27.49
N GLN A 323 -5.89 17.15 26.99
CA GLN A 323 -5.09 16.11 27.62
C GLN A 323 -4.47 16.62 28.94
N ALA A 324 -3.93 17.83 28.94
CA ALA A 324 -3.37 18.47 30.14
C ALA A 324 -4.42 18.68 31.25
N ASP A 325 -5.67 18.96 30.88
CA ASP A 325 -6.80 19.13 31.80
C ASP A 325 -7.37 17.78 32.30
N GLY A 326 -6.81 16.64 31.85
CA GLY A 326 -7.22 15.30 32.27
C GLY A 326 -8.55 14.82 31.67
N ASN A 327 -8.98 15.39 30.54
CA ASN A 327 -10.22 15.01 29.88
C ASN A 327 -10.07 13.66 29.16
N THR A 328 -10.91 12.68 29.52
CA THR A 328 -10.91 11.33 28.92
C THR A 328 -12.12 11.04 28.03
N GLU A 329 -13.11 11.93 27.97
CA GLU A 329 -14.40 11.69 27.30
C GLU A 329 -14.57 12.45 25.99
N ALA A 330 -13.86 13.56 25.81
CA ALA A 330 -14.00 14.43 24.65
C ALA A 330 -13.69 13.67 23.36
N ALA A 331 -14.53 13.87 22.35
CA ALA A 331 -14.35 13.30 21.03
C ALA A 331 -14.60 14.37 19.96
N ALA A 332 -14.04 14.17 18.77
CA ALA A 332 -14.09 15.13 17.69
C ALA A 332 -14.76 14.57 16.44
N LEU A 333 -15.40 15.47 15.69
CA LEU A 333 -15.81 15.25 14.31
C LEU A 333 -14.99 16.14 13.38
N LEU A 334 -14.28 15.53 12.43
CA LEU A 334 -13.78 16.21 11.24
C LEU A 334 -14.84 16.09 10.15
N ILE A 335 -15.39 17.22 9.73
CA ILE A 335 -16.54 17.28 8.83
C ILE A 335 -16.10 17.95 7.53
N GLU A 336 -16.45 17.37 6.39
CA GLU A 336 -16.20 17.94 5.07
C GLU A 336 -17.51 18.07 4.27
N VAL A 337 -17.63 19.19 3.56
CA VAL A 337 -18.73 19.51 2.64
C VAL A 337 -18.19 19.85 1.27
N HIS A 338 -18.92 19.43 0.23
CA HIS A 338 -18.57 19.67 -1.17
C HIS A 338 -19.67 20.46 -1.86
N GLY A 339 -19.29 21.41 -2.71
CA GLY A 339 -20.20 22.17 -3.56
C GLY A 339 -19.84 22.03 -5.03
N LEU A 340 -20.85 22.11 -5.90
CA LEU A 340 -20.64 22.36 -7.33
C LEU A 340 -20.33 23.83 -7.58
N HIS A 341 -20.96 24.72 -6.80
CA HIS A 341 -20.74 26.16 -6.79
C HIS A 341 -20.46 26.66 -5.36
N HIS A 342 -19.97 27.90 -5.25
CA HIS A 342 -19.70 28.50 -3.93
C HIS A 342 -20.98 28.72 -3.12
N GLU A 343 -22.10 29.02 -3.78
CA GLU A 343 -23.40 29.21 -3.13
C GLU A 343 -23.88 27.91 -2.47
N ASP A 344 -23.86 26.79 -3.20
CA ASP A 344 -24.23 25.46 -2.68
C ASP A 344 -23.41 25.10 -1.43
N LEU A 345 -22.10 25.38 -1.47
CA LEU A 345 -21.20 25.11 -0.35
C LEU A 345 -21.57 25.95 0.88
N ASN A 346 -21.82 27.25 0.70
CA ASN A 346 -22.15 28.15 1.81
C ASN A 346 -23.51 27.83 2.44
N GLU A 347 -24.51 27.44 1.65
CA GLU A 347 -25.80 26.99 2.15
C GLU A 347 -25.67 25.71 2.99
N GLN A 348 -24.88 24.73 2.52
CA GLN A 348 -24.58 23.53 3.30
C GLN A 348 -23.85 23.85 4.60
N ILE A 349 -22.83 24.71 4.57
CA ILE A 349 -22.10 25.14 5.78
C ILE A 349 -23.05 25.75 6.81
N ALA A 350 -23.95 26.65 6.38
CA ALA A 350 -24.91 27.29 7.27
C ALA A 350 -25.86 26.26 7.91
N ALA A 351 -26.40 25.34 7.11
CA ALA A 351 -27.30 24.29 7.60
C ALA A 351 -26.61 23.35 8.60
N LEU A 352 -25.39 22.89 8.32
CA LEU A 352 -24.65 22.00 9.22
C LEU A 352 -24.23 22.72 10.51
N THR A 353 -23.84 23.98 10.43
CA THR A 353 -23.47 24.77 11.60
C THR A 353 -24.65 24.91 12.57
N GLN A 354 -25.87 25.08 12.04
CA GLN A 354 -27.08 25.13 12.86
C GLN A 354 -27.36 23.80 13.57
N ILE A 355 -27.15 22.67 12.89
CA ILE A 355 -27.28 21.33 13.50
C ILE A 355 -26.25 21.15 14.61
N ILE A 356 -24.98 21.46 14.35
CA ILE A 356 -23.88 21.31 15.32
C ILE A 356 -24.10 22.19 16.55
N ALA A 357 -24.64 23.40 16.38
CA ALA A 357 -24.96 24.31 17.49
C ALA A 357 -26.00 23.77 18.48
N SER A 358 -26.76 22.73 18.12
CA SER A 358 -27.68 22.04 19.05
C SER A 358 -26.96 21.10 20.03
N PHE A 359 -25.66 20.86 19.83
CA PHE A 359 -24.80 20.04 20.67
C PHE A 359 -23.77 20.92 21.40
N LYS A 360 -23.32 20.45 22.57
CA LYS A 360 -22.32 21.15 23.36
C LYS A 360 -20.91 20.87 22.80
N THR A 361 -20.35 21.85 22.09
CA THR A 361 -18.95 21.85 21.69
C THR A 361 -18.08 22.54 22.75
N ILE A 362 -16.89 21.99 23.00
CA ILE A 362 -15.91 22.53 23.96
C ILE A 362 -14.72 23.20 23.29
N ALA A 363 -14.49 22.90 22.01
CA ALA A 363 -13.54 23.56 21.12
C ALA A 363 -13.94 23.30 19.67
N GLN A 364 -13.56 24.20 18.75
CA GLN A 364 -13.83 24.01 17.33
C GLN A 364 -12.87 24.81 16.44
N ILE A 365 -12.68 24.30 15.22
CA ILE A 365 -12.26 25.05 14.03
C ILE A 365 -13.47 25.06 13.11
N GLU A 366 -14.01 26.24 12.83
CA GLU A 366 -15.14 26.42 11.92
C GLU A 366 -14.78 25.99 10.50
N PHE A 367 -15.80 25.76 9.67
CA PHE A 367 -15.60 25.39 8.27
C PHE A 367 -14.72 26.41 7.54
N SER A 368 -13.58 25.95 7.06
CA SER A 368 -12.65 26.74 6.25
C SER A 368 -12.61 26.24 4.82
N GLN A 369 -12.51 27.17 3.86
CA GLN A 369 -12.22 26.89 2.45
C GLN A 369 -10.72 27.02 2.14
N ASP A 370 -9.89 27.39 3.12
CA ASP A 370 -8.44 27.44 2.94
C ASP A 370 -7.90 26.01 2.75
N LYS A 371 -7.43 25.74 1.54
CA LYS A 371 -6.89 24.45 1.14
C LYS A 371 -5.77 23.97 2.08
N ALA A 372 -4.89 24.87 2.53
CA ALA A 372 -3.77 24.49 3.40
C ALA A 372 -4.27 23.96 4.75
N LEU A 373 -5.23 24.66 5.36
CA LEU A 373 -5.86 24.23 6.61
C LEU A 373 -6.68 22.94 6.43
N CYS A 374 -7.46 22.80 5.37
CA CYS A 374 -8.21 21.57 5.07
C CYS A 374 -7.26 20.38 4.90
N ASP A 375 -6.21 20.53 4.09
CA ASP A 375 -5.20 19.49 3.88
C ASP A 375 -4.53 19.10 5.21
N GLN A 376 -4.26 20.07 6.09
CA GLN A 376 -3.68 19.84 7.41
C GLN A 376 -4.62 19.04 8.33
N LEU A 377 -5.91 19.41 8.42
CA LEU A 377 -6.91 18.67 9.19
C LEU A 377 -7.07 17.22 8.71
N TRP A 378 -7.06 17.01 7.39
CA TRP A 378 -7.10 15.66 6.81
C TRP A 378 -5.79 14.89 7.01
N ALA A 379 -4.64 15.57 7.04
CA ALA A 379 -3.36 14.95 7.35
C ALA A 379 -3.33 14.42 8.79
N ILE A 380 -3.90 15.17 9.74
CA ILE A 380 -4.09 14.74 11.14
C ILE A 380 -4.91 13.45 11.20
N ARG A 381 -6.08 13.44 10.55
CA ARG A 381 -6.96 12.25 10.50
C ARG A 381 -6.25 11.03 9.90
N LYS A 382 -5.41 11.21 8.88
CA LYS A 382 -4.58 10.15 8.29
C LYS A 382 -3.42 9.72 9.19
N GLY A 383 -2.97 10.60 10.09
CA GLY A 383 -1.88 10.40 11.05
C GLY A 383 -2.23 9.57 12.28
N VAL A 384 -3.53 9.34 12.57
CA VAL A 384 -4.00 8.63 13.77
C VAL A 384 -3.49 7.18 13.86
N PHE A 385 -3.77 6.34 12.87
CA PHE A 385 -3.27 4.95 12.85
C PHE A 385 -1.73 4.86 12.93
N PRO A 386 -0.98 5.66 12.14
CA PRO A 386 0.46 5.78 12.30
C PRO A 386 0.90 6.10 13.73
N ALA A 387 0.27 7.07 14.38
CA ALA A 387 0.69 7.53 15.70
C ALA A 387 0.60 6.40 16.74
N VAL A 388 -0.50 5.65 16.74
CA VAL A 388 -0.66 4.48 17.62
C VAL A 388 0.36 3.39 17.29
N GLY A 389 0.56 3.09 16.00
CA GLY A 389 1.57 2.12 15.57
C GLY A 389 3.01 2.54 15.88
N ALA A 390 3.29 3.83 16.07
CA ALA A 390 4.63 4.35 16.35
C ALA A 390 5.01 4.25 17.84
N VAL A 391 4.02 4.27 18.75
CA VAL A 391 4.22 4.24 20.21
C VAL A 391 3.96 2.88 20.83
N ARG A 392 3.60 1.88 20.02
CA ARG A 392 3.37 0.51 20.50
C ARG A 392 4.61 -0.09 21.18
N GLU A 393 4.37 -1.02 22.09
CA GLU A 393 5.43 -1.80 22.69
C GLU A 393 6.16 -2.66 21.63
N VAL A 394 7.48 -2.77 21.76
CA VAL A 394 8.28 -3.63 20.88
C VAL A 394 7.94 -5.08 21.18
N GLY A 395 7.61 -5.86 20.15
CA GLY A 395 7.12 -7.23 20.29
C GLY A 395 5.66 -7.38 19.89
N THR A 396 4.90 -6.29 19.94
CA THR A 396 3.47 -6.27 19.58
C THR A 396 3.24 -5.92 18.11
N THR A 397 2.09 -6.33 17.59
CA THR A 397 1.53 -5.90 16.31
C THR A 397 0.41 -4.89 16.57
N ALA A 398 0.35 -3.83 15.76
CA ALA A 398 -0.81 -2.94 15.74
C ALA A 398 -1.92 -3.61 14.91
N ILE A 399 -3.00 -4.03 15.56
CA ILE A 399 -4.18 -4.60 14.91
C ILE A 399 -5.16 -3.47 14.64
N ILE A 400 -5.77 -3.51 13.45
CA ILE A 400 -6.85 -2.61 13.07
C ILE A 400 -8.03 -3.45 12.59
N GLU A 401 -9.16 -3.26 13.25
CA GLU A 401 -10.44 -3.83 12.85
C GLU A 401 -11.38 -2.71 12.41
N ASP A 402 -12.32 -3.06 11.54
CA ASP A 402 -13.25 -2.15 10.88
C ASP A 402 -14.67 -2.72 10.93
N VAL A 403 -15.51 -2.14 11.77
CA VAL A 403 -16.89 -2.60 11.98
C VAL A 403 -17.86 -1.52 11.56
N ALA A 404 -19.05 -1.91 11.10
CA ALA A 404 -20.11 -0.96 10.79
C ALA A 404 -21.30 -1.16 11.73
N PHE A 405 -21.68 -0.12 12.47
CA PHE A 405 -22.91 -0.11 13.27
C PHE A 405 -24.03 0.64 12.55
N PRO A 406 -25.31 0.32 12.79
CA PRO A 406 -26.40 1.19 12.40
C PRO A 406 -26.23 2.58 13.03
N ILE A 407 -26.34 3.63 12.21
CA ILE A 407 -26.04 5.01 12.62
C ILE A 407 -26.89 5.42 13.82
N GLU A 408 -28.16 5.04 13.84
CA GLU A 408 -29.12 5.32 14.91
C GLU A 408 -28.78 4.63 16.24
N LYS A 409 -27.85 3.67 16.24
CA LYS A 409 -27.33 2.97 17.42
C LYS A 409 -25.86 3.24 17.70
N LEU A 410 -25.24 4.20 17.00
CA LEU A 410 -23.80 4.46 17.08
C LEU A 410 -23.36 4.81 18.51
N ALA A 411 -24.06 5.71 19.21
CA ALA A 411 -23.69 6.13 20.56
C ALA A 411 -23.60 4.96 21.56
N PRO A 412 -24.65 4.16 21.80
CA PRO A 412 -24.55 3.03 22.73
C PRO A 412 -23.57 1.95 22.24
N ALA A 413 -23.46 1.69 20.94
CA ALA A 413 -22.53 0.70 20.41
C ALA A 413 -21.07 1.06 20.69
N VAL A 414 -20.68 2.33 20.47
CA VAL A 414 -19.33 2.82 20.76
C VAL A 414 -19.02 2.76 22.25
N ARG A 415 -20.01 3.03 23.13
CA ARG A 415 -19.83 2.87 24.58
C ARG A 415 -19.53 1.43 24.97
N GLN A 416 -20.31 0.48 24.47
CA GLN A 416 -20.09 -0.93 24.77
C GLN A 416 -18.76 -1.44 24.19
N LEU A 417 -18.36 -0.97 23.01
CA LEU A 417 -17.04 -1.29 22.45
C LEU A 417 -15.90 -0.78 23.36
N GLN A 418 -15.99 0.43 23.91
CA GLN A 418 -15.00 0.92 24.89
C GLN A 418 -15.02 0.15 26.21
N GLN A 419 -16.17 -0.37 26.62
CA GLN A 419 -16.26 -1.27 27.77
C GLN A 419 -15.52 -2.58 27.50
N LEU A 420 -15.63 -3.15 26.29
CA LEU A 420 -14.85 -4.33 25.90
C LEU A 420 -13.34 -4.05 25.96
N PHE A 421 -12.87 -2.90 25.49
CA PHE A 421 -11.45 -2.55 25.63
C PHE A 421 -11.00 -2.55 27.09
N THR A 422 -11.83 -2.02 28.00
CA THR A 422 -11.52 -2.00 29.43
C THR A 422 -11.55 -3.40 30.04
N GLN A 423 -12.54 -4.22 29.66
CA GLN A 423 -12.70 -5.60 30.13
C GLN A 423 -11.50 -6.48 29.72
N PHE A 424 -11.00 -6.31 28.50
CA PHE A 424 -9.90 -7.10 27.95
C PHE A 424 -8.52 -6.44 28.10
N GLY A 425 -8.43 -5.29 28.80
CA GLY A 425 -7.15 -4.65 29.12
C GLY A 425 -6.48 -3.85 28.00
N TYR A 426 -7.20 -3.50 26.93
CA TYR A 426 -6.72 -2.63 25.84
C TYR A 426 -6.94 -1.13 26.17
N HIS A 427 -6.27 -0.65 27.21
CA HIS A 427 -6.42 0.73 27.69
C HIS A 427 -5.87 1.79 26.71
N GLU A 428 -5.06 1.38 25.76
CA GLU A 428 -4.50 2.20 24.68
C GLU A 428 -5.34 2.17 23.40
N ALA A 429 -6.35 1.29 23.33
CA ALA A 429 -7.16 1.13 22.13
C ALA A 429 -7.90 2.43 21.78
N ILE A 430 -7.85 2.78 20.49
CA ILE A 430 -8.48 3.99 19.96
C ILE A 430 -9.66 3.65 19.05
N ILE A 431 -10.59 4.58 18.88
CA ILE A 431 -11.69 4.50 17.91
C ILE A 431 -11.69 5.74 17.02
N TYR A 432 -11.67 5.52 15.70
CA TYR A 432 -11.84 6.57 14.71
C TYR A 432 -12.45 6.01 13.43
N GLY A 433 -13.06 6.82 12.57
CA GLY A 433 -13.55 6.29 11.29
C GLY A 433 -14.65 7.10 10.62
N HIS A 434 -15.16 6.53 9.53
CA HIS A 434 -16.19 7.09 8.65
C HIS A 434 -17.57 6.98 9.29
N ALA A 435 -17.81 7.77 10.34
CA ALA A 435 -18.99 7.69 11.18
C ALA A 435 -20.30 7.94 10.39
N LEU A 436 -20.25 8.68 9.28
CA LEU A 436 -21.38 8.89 8.37
C LEU A 436 -21.94 7.58 7.79
N ALA A 437 -21.11 6.55 7.65
CA ALA A 437 -21.53 5.22 7.18
C ALA A 437 -21.69 4.22 8.33
N GLY A 438 -21.63 4.69 9.58
CA GLY A 438 -21.54 3.85 10.77
C GLY A 438 -20.25 3.02 10.86
N ASN A 439 -19.30 3.22 9.94
CA ASN A 439 -18.04 2.49 9.89
C ASN A 439 -17.03 3.10 10.86
N LEU A 440 -16.60 2.31 11.83
CA LEU A 440 -15.61 2.68 12.83
C LEU A 440 -14.45 1.70 12.81
N HIS A 441 -13.26 2.27 12.86
CA HIS A 441 -12.00 1.56 12.97
C HIS A 441 -11.58 1.61 14.42
N PHE A 442 -11.14 0.49 14.96
CA PHE A 442 -10.46 0.47 16.25
C PHE A 442 -9.09 -0.17 16.13
N VAL A 443 -8.14 0.40 16.86
CA VAL A 443 -6.73 0.02 16.79
C VAL A 443 -6.22 -0.26 18.18
N PHE A 444 -5.55 -1.40 18.35
CA PHE A 444 -4.99 -1.86 19.62
C PHE A 444 -3.71 -2.64 19.36
N ASN A 445 -2.89 -2.80 20.40
CA ASN A 445 -1.62 -3.51 20.28
C ASN A 445 -1.76 -4.92 20.86
N GLN A 446 -1.25 -5.91 20.13
CA GLN A 446 -1.35 -7.30 20.55
C GLN A 446 -0.04 -8.06 20.32
N ALA A 447 0.43 -8.76 21.34
CA ALA A 447 1.53 -9.71 21.23
C ALA A 447 1.00 -11.10 20.81
N PHE A 448 1.81 -11.89 20.12
CA PHE A 448 1.47 -13.26 19.73
C PHE A 448 2.60 -14.23 20.07
N ASP A 449 3.27 -13.97 21.19
CA ASP A 449 4.43 -14.73 21.69
C ASP A 449 4.09 -15.64 22.88
N SER A 450 2.85 -15.62 23.39
CA SER A 450 2.36 -16.53 24.42
C SER A 450 0.90 -16.95 24.19
N GLU A 451 0.52 -18.11 24.74
CA GLU A 451 -0.83 -18.64 24.65
C GLU A 451 -1.87 -17.75 25.35
N ALA A 452 -1.50 -17.14 26.49
CA ALA A 452 -2.39 -16.25 27.23
C ALA A 452 -2.75 -14.99 26.42
N GLU A 453 -1.78 -14.43 25.70
CA GLU A 453 -1.99 -13.29 24.80
C GLU A 453 -2.89 -13.67 23.61
N ILE A 454 -2.67 -14.86 23.01
CA ILE A 454 -3.52 -15.38 21.93
C ILE A 454 -4.96 -15.59 22.42
N GLN A 455 -5.15 -16.18 23.61
CA GLN A 455 -6.47 -16.40 24.18
C GLN A 455 -7.20 -15.08 24.49
N ARG A 456 -6.51 -14.09 25.05
CA ARG A 456 -7.10 -12.76 25.29
C ARG A 456 -7.60 -12.12 24.00
N TYR A 457 -6.82 -12.24 22.92
CA TYR A 457 -7.24 -11.79 21.59
C TYR A 457 -8.45 -12.56 21.08
N ALA A 458 -8.45 -13.89 21.18
CA ALA A 458 -9.57 -14.74 20.75
C ALA A 458 -10.89 -14.37 21.47
N ASP A 459 -10.85 -14.30 22.80
CA ASP A 459 -12.02 -13.96 23.63
C ASP A 459 -12.54 -12.55 23.32
N PHE A 460 -11.62 -11.61 23.09
CA PHE A 460 -11.98 -10.24 22.70
C PHE A 460 -12.66 -10.19 21.33
N MET A 461 -12.12 -10.89 20.33
CA MET A 461 -12.72 -10.93 18.99
C MET A 461 -14.08 -11.62 18.99
N GLU A 462 -14.28 -12.66 19.79
CA GLU A 462 -15.60 -13.29 19.96
C GLU A 462 -16.61 -12.32 20.60
N ALA A 463 -16.21 -11.58 21.64
CA ALA A 463 -17.07 -10.57 22.26
C ALA A 463 -17.42 -9.41 21.30
N VAL A 464 -16.46 -8.93 20.51
CA VAL A 464 -16.70 -7.93 19.46
C VAL A 464 -17.64 -8.50 18.40
N ALA A 465 -17.46 -9.75 17.99
CA ALA A 465 -18.29 -10.37 16.97
C ALA A 465 -19.75 -10.50 17.42
N GLN A 466 -19.95 -10.90 18.68
CA GLN A 466 -21.27 -10.97 19.31
C GLN A 466 -21.93 -9.58 19.40
N LEU A 467 -21.19 -8.58 19.89
CA LEU A 467 -21.64 -7.20 20.00
C LEU A 467 -22.12 -6.67 18.64
N VAL A 468 -21.27 -6.78 17.62
CA VAL A 468 -21.51 -6.18 16.31
C VAL A 468 -22.58 -6.95 15.54
N ALA A 469 -22.38 -8.26 15.32
CA ALA A 469 -23.21 -9.04 14.40
C ALA A 469 -24.58 -9.40 14.99
N VAL A 470 -24.66 -9.62 16.30
CA VAL A 470 -25.89 -10.12 16.96
C VAL A 470 -26.64 -9.01 17.66
N GLU A 471 -25.99 -8.27 18.57
CA GLU A 471 -26.68 -7.27 19.39
C GLU A 471 -27.08 -6.03 18.58
N TYR A 472 -26.15 -5.50 17.78
CA TYR A 472 -26.38 -4.32 16.95
C TYR A 472 -26.73 -4.62 15.50
N GLN A 473 -26.65 -5.89 15.07
CA GLN A 473 -26.90 -6.31 13.68
C GLN A 473 -26.04 -5.54 12.64
N GLY A 474 -24.89 -5.04 13.09
CA GLY A 474 -23.88 -4.36 12.29
C GLY A 474 -23.01 -5.33 11.49
N SER A 475 -22.11 -4.81 10.64
CA SER A 475 -21.18 -5.60 9.83
C SER A 475 -19.84 -5.79 10.54
N LEU A 476 -19.31 -7.02 10.57
CA LEU A 476 -18.00 -7.32 11.15
C LEU A 476 -16.84 -6.79 10.33
N LYS A 477 -17.06 -6.63 9.01
CA LYS A 477 -16.15 -5.98 8.09
C LYS A 477 -16.86 -4.96 7.24
N ALA A 478 -16.38 -3.72 7.30
CA ALA A 478 -16.89 -2.63 6.50
C ALA A 478 -16.17 -2.55 5.14
N GLU A 479 -14.83 -2.59 5.14
CA GLU A 479 -13.99 -2.25 3.98
C GLU A 479 -12.75 -3.13 3.79
N HIS A 480 -12.19 -3.72 4.86
CA HIS A 480 -10.91 -4.41 4.78
C HIS A 480 -10.99 -5.86 4.30
N GLY A 481 -12.18 -6.30 3.88
CA GLY A 481 -12.45 -7.68 3.48
C GLY A 481 -12.52 -8.64 4.65
N THR A 482 -13.16 -9.78 4.40
CA THR A 482 -13.30 -10.88 5.35
C THR A 482 -11.95 -11.50 5.69
N GLY A 483 -11.17 -11.78 4.64
CA GLY A 483 -9.92 -12.51 4.73
C GLY A 483 -10.04 -13.84 5.47
N ARG A 484 -8.97 -14.18 6.19
CA ARG A 484 -8.88 -15.33 7.11
C ARG A 484 -9.40 -14.98 8.49
N ASN A 485 -9.30 -13.70 8.84
CA ASN A 485 -9.63 -13.15 10.15
C ASN A 485 -11.12 -13.31 10.47
N MET A 486 -12.00 -12.96 9.52
CA MET A 486 -13.44 -12.97 9.76
C MET A 486 -14.17 -14.17 9.13
N ALA A 487 -13.44 -15.04 8.43
CA ALA A 487 -14.00 -16.26 7.84
C ALA A 487 -14.77 -17.14 8.86
N PRO A 488 -14.29 -17.35 10.10
CA PRO A 488 -15.02 -18.13 11.11
C PRO A 488 -16.36 -17.53 11.53
N TYR A 489 -16.53 -16.21 11.38
CA TYR A 489 -17.69 -15.46 11.86
C TYR A 489 -18.74 -15.20 10.76
N ILE A 490 -18.53 -15.71 9.53
CA ILE A 490 -19.52 -15.57 8.44
C ILE A 490 -20.88 -16.13 8.86
N GLU A 491 -20.91 -17.31 9.49
CA GLU A 491 -22.17 -17.92 9.94
C GLU A 491 -22.83 -17.12 11.07
N LEU A 492 -22.04 -16.53 11.97
CA LEU A 492 -22.56 -15.66 13.02
C LEU A 492 -23.27 -14.45 12.40
N GLU A 493 -22.66 -13.83 11.39
CA GLU A 493 -23.21 -12.65 10.74
C GLU A 493 -24.39 -12.96 9.80
N TRP A 494 -24.28 -14.01 8.99
CA TRP A 494 -25.22 -14.31 7.91
C TRP A 494 -26.21 -15.43 8.22
N GLY A 495 -25.95 -16.25 9.23
CA GLY A 495 -26.70 -17.47 9.53
C GLY A 495 -26.35 -18.62 8.58
N SER A 496 -26.88 -19.80 8.88
CA SER A 496 -26.61 -21.03 8.11
C SER A 496 -26.97 -20.89 6.63
N ASP A 497 -28.10 -20.24 6.32
CA ASP A 497 -28.55 -20.03 4.93
C ASP A 497 -27.55 -19.18 4.13
N GLY A 498 -27.05 -18.10 4.72
CA GLY A 498 -26.08 -17.23 4.08
C GLY A 498 -24.72 -17.88 3.90
N LEU A 499 -24.25 -18.64 4.90
CA LEU A 499 -23.02 -19.44 4.76
C LEU A 499 -23.14 -20.47 3.63
N GLN A 500 -24.24 -21.24 3.61
CA GLN A 500 -24.47 -22.26 2.57
C GLN A 500 -24.57 -21.65 1.18
N LEU A 501 -25.19 -20.46 1.06
CA LEU A 501 -25.22 -19.71 -0.19
C LEU A 501 -23.81 -19.36 -0.67
N MET A 502 -22.96 -18.80 0.20
CA MET A 502 -21.59 -18.44 -0.16
C MET A 502 -20.72 -19.67 -0.46
N GLN A 503 -20.88 -20.77 0.27
CA GLN A 503 -20.22 -22.05 -0.04
C GLN A 503 -20.65 -22.59 -1.41
N SER A 504 -21.91 -22.42 -1.78
CA SER A 504 -22.42 -22.81 -3.10
C SER A 504 -21.80 -21.96 -4.21
N ILE A 505 -21.71 -20.64 -4.02
CA ILE A 505 -20.99 -19.75 -4.92
C ILE A 505 -19.54 -20.24 -5.10
N LYS A 506 -18.79 -20.45 -4.01
CA LYS A 506 -17.40 -20.91 -4.11
C LYS A 506 -17.25 -22.21 -4.93
N ARG A 507 -18.15 -23.18 -4.74
CA ARG A 507 -18.14 -24.46 -5.48
C ARG A 507 -18.39 -24.30 -6.99
N ILE A 508 -19.24 -23.34 -7.37
CA ILE A 508 -19.54 -23.03 -8.78
C ILE A 508 -18.27 -22.55 -9.51
N PHE A 509 -17.49 -21.67 -8.87
CA PHE A 509 -16.30 -21.08 -9.50
C PHE A 509 -15.02 -21.91 -9.33
N ASP A 510 -14.94 -22.73 -8.28
CA ASP A 510 -13.73 -23.46 -7.91
C ASP A 510 -14.05 -24.76 -7.16
N THR A 511 -14.41 -25.78 -7.92
CA THR A 511 -14.83 -27.10 -7.41
C THR A 511 -13.74 -27.82 -6.61
N HIS A 512 -12.46 -27.51 -6.84
CA HIS A 512 -11.33 -28.13 -6.17
C HIS A 512 -10.76 -27.28 -5.01
N GLY A 513 -11.28 -26.06 -4.81
CA GLY A 513 -10.85 -25.17 -3.75
C GLY A 513 -9.41 -24.65 -3.91
N VAL A 514 -8.91 -24.51 -5.15
CA VAL A 514 -7.53 -24.07 -5.41
C VAL A 514 -7.33 -22.56 -5.24
N LEU A 515 -8.36 -21.74 -5.46
CA LEU A 515 -8.25 -20.29 -5.43
C LEU A 515 -8.34 -19.77 -4.00
N ASN A 516 -7.22 -19.27 -3.49
CA ASN A 516 -7.04 -18.60 -2.20
C ASN A 516 -7.70 -19.33 -1.01
N PRO A 517 -7.32 -20.59 -0.71
CA PRO A 517 -8.01 -21.37 0.32
C PRO A 517 -7.89 -20.77 1.72
N GLY A 518 -8.97 -20.92 2.49
CA GLY A 518 -9.09 -20.42 3.87
C GLY A 518 -9.37 -18.92 3.98
N VAL A 519 -9.62 -18.25 2.84
CA VAL A 519 -10.08 -16.86 2.76
C VAL A 519 -11.57 -16.86 2.40
N ILE A 520 -12.36 -16.05 3.10
CA ILE A 520 -13.84 -16.04 3.05
C ILE A 520 -14.41 -17.41 3.48
N ILE A 521 -14.35 -18.43 2.63
CA ILE A 521 -14.81 -19.77 2.98
C ILE A 521 -13.66 -20.53 3.66
N ASN A 522 -13.85 -20.83 4.94
CA ASN A 522 -12.90 -21.60 5.73
C ASN A 522 -13.65 -22.58 6.65
N SER A 523 -13.20 -23.83 6.71
CA SER A 523 -13.75 -24.85 7.59
C SER A 523 -13.08 -24.86 8.98
N ASP A 524 -11.94 -24.21 9.15
CA ASP A 524 -11.30 -24.05 10.46
C ASP A 524 -11.94 -22.88 11.22
N HIS A 525 -12.79 -23.20 12.19
CA HIS A 525 -13.44 -22.21 13.07
C HIS A 525 -12.44 -21.41 13.94
N GLN A 526 -11.19 -21.87 14.05
CA GLN A 526 -10.12 -21.19 14.78
C GLN A 526 -9.15 -20.46 13.84
N SER A 527 -9.47 -20.31 12.54
CA SER A 527 -8.53 -19.74 11.55
C SER A 527 -8.05 -18.33 11.90
N HIS A 528 -8.87 -17.56 12.62
CA HIS A 528 -8.56 -16.19 13.06
C HIS A 528 -7.38 -16.14 14.05
N ILE A 529 -7.09 -17.24 14.76
CA ILE A 529 -5.92 -17.37 15.65
C ILE A 529 -4.84 -18.34 15.12
N ARG A 530 -4.95 -18.83 13.88
CA ARG A 530 -3.89 -19.63 13.25
C ARG A 530 -2.90 -18.75 12.52
N HIS A 531 -1.65 -19.20 12.43
CA HIS A 531 -0.60 -18.56 11.63
C HIS A 531 -0.34 -17.08 11.99
N LEU A 532 -0.50 -16.74 13.27
CA LEU A 532 -0.28 -15.40 13.79
C LEU A 532 1.21 -15.01 13.68
N LYS A 533 1.42 -13.75 13.34
CA LYS A 533 2.73 -13.16 13.06
C LYS A 533 3.39 -12.67 14.34
N GLN A 534 4.55 -13.22 14.67
CA GLN A 534 5.40 -12.65 15.71
C GLN A 534 6.18 -11.44 15.19
N MET A 535 6.35 -10.44 16.05
CA MET A 535 7.05 -9.17 15.78
C MET A 535 8.29 -8.99 16.67
N PRO A 536 9.30 -9.88 16.61
CA PRO A 536 10.46 -9.81 17.49
C PRO A 536 11.25 -8.51 17.29
N ALA A 537 11.91 -8.04 18.35
CA ALA A 537 12.81 -6.90 18.28
C ALA A 537 13.99 -7.19 17.32
N ALA A 538 14.42 -6.17 16.58
CA ALA A 538 15.50 -6.27 15.61
C ALA A 538 16.48 -5.10 15.70
N ASP A 539 16.00 -3.86 15.58
CA ASP A 539 16.78 -2.63 15.70
C ASP A 539 15.82 -1.46 15.90
N GLU A 540 16.13 -0.55 16.84
CA GLU A 540 15.29 0.61 17.17
C GLU A 540 14.89 1.44 15.93
N LEU A 541 15.74 1.46 14.89
CA LEU A 541 15.47 2.16 13.62
C LEU A 541 14.28 1.58 12.84
N ILE A 542 13.95 0.30 13.04
CA ILE A 542 12.86 -0.39 12.34
C ILE A 542 11.87 -1.08 13.29
N ASP A 543 12.08 -1.05 14.59
CA ASP A 543 11.25 -1.76 15.55
C ASP A 543 9.82 -1.23 15.61
N ARG A 544 9.60 0.03 15.23
CA ARG A 544 8.28 0.65 15.03
C ARG A 544 7.59 0.25 13.71
N CYS A 545 8.28 -0.43 12.79
CA CYS A 545 7.67 -0.84 11.53
C CYS A 545 6.53 -1.82 11.77
N ILE A 546 5.36 -1.54 11.18
CA ILE A 546 4.16 -2.39 11.23
C ILE A 546 3.97 -3.24 9.97
N GLU A 547 4.96 -3.26 9.07
CA GLU A 547 4.95 -4.05 7.82
C GLU A 547 3.82 -3.68 6.82
N CYS A 548 3.24 -2.47 6.89
CA CYS A 548 2.11 -2.05 6.05
C CYS A 548 2.39 -1.92 4.54
N GLY A 549 3.66 -1.80 4.14
CA GLY A 549 4.07 -1.74 2.72
C GLY A 549 3.95 -0.35 2.05
N PHE A 550 3.54 0.70 2.75
CA PHE A 550 3.37 2.04 2.14
C PHE A 550 4.66 2.63 1.56
N CYS A 551 5.81 2.19 2.08
CA CYS A 551 7.13 2.59 1.63
C CYS A 551 7.57 1.98 0.28
N GLU A 552 6.91 0.91 -0.18
CA GLU A 552 7.39 0.14 -1.34
C GLU A 552 7.40 0.92 -2.66
N PRO A 553 6.35 1.70 -3.03
CA PRO A 553 6.32 2.42 -4.30
C PRO A 553 7.43 3.47 -4.43
N ALA A 554 7.86 4.08 -3.33
CA ALA A 554 8.93 5.09 -3.34
C ALA A 554 10.34 4.50 -3.43
N CYS A 555 10.49 3.20 -3.23
CA CYS A 555 11.80 2.57 -3.21
C CYS A 555 12.42 2.49 -4.61
N PRO A 556 13.64 3.01 -4.83
CA PRO A 556 14.33 2.90 -6.12
C PRO A 556 14.71 1.47 -6.50
N SER A 557 14.93 0.58 -5.52
CA SER A 557 15.35 -0.81 -5.75
C SER A 557 14.18 -1.79 -5.90
N ARG A 558 12.92 -1.32 -5.90
CA ARG A 558 11.72 -2.16 -5.88
C ARG A 558 11.60 -3.13 -7.07
N ASN A 559 12.20 -2.79 -8.22
CA ASN A 559 12.20 -3.62 -9.43
C ASN A 559 13.53 -4.37 -9.63
N LEU A 560 14.44 -4.33 -8.64
CA LEU A 560 15.75 -4.99 -8.68
C LEU A 560 15.88 -6.08 -7.62
N SER A 561 15.37 -5.84 -6.41
CA SER A 561 15.56 -6.72 -5.24
C SER A 561 14.49 -6.39 -4.18
N LEU A 562 14.85 -6.38 -2.89
CA LEU A 562 13.92 -6.12 -1.80
C LEU A 562 13.50 -4.65 -1.69
N THR A 563 12.22 -4.44 -1.41
CA THR A 563 11.63 -3.18 -0.97
C THR A 563 11.98 -2.90 0.52
N PRO A 564 11.70 -1.70 1.07
CA PRO A 564 12.03 -1.38 2.46
C PRO A 564 11.27 -2.26 3.46
N ARG A 565 9.96 -2.54 3.22
CA ARG A 565 9.20 -3.51 4.02
C ARG A 565 9.89 -4.87 4.02
N GLN A 566 10.20 -5.40 2.85
CA GLN A 566 10.83 -6.71 2.70
C GLN A 566 12.21 -6.76 3.37
N ARG A 567 13.02 -5.69 3.27
CA ARG A 567 14.31 -5.58 3.98
C ARG A 567 14.16 -5.61 5.48
N ASN A 568 13.20 -4.88 6.02
CA ASN A 568 12.95 -4.82 7.46
C ASN A 568 12.47 -6.19 7.98
N VAL A 569 11.56 -6.85 7.25
CA VAL A 569 11.01 -8.16 7.61
C VAL A 569 12.08 -9.25 7.59
N VAL A 570 12.87 -9.33 6.52
CA VAL A 570 13.96 -10.33 6.42
C VAL A 570 15.01 -10.10 7.51
N TYR A 571 15.39 -8.83 7.77
CA TYR A 571 16.35 -8.51 8.84
C TYR A 571 15.82 -8.89 10.22
N ARG A 572 14.53 -8.64 10.48
CA ARG A 572 13.86 -9.05 11.72
C ARG A 572 13.88 -10.56 11.92
N GLU A 573 13.65 -11.33 10.85
CA GLU A 573 13.75 -12.79 10.92
C GLU A 573 15.19 -13.27 11.15
N ILE A 574 16.19 -12.64 10.52
CA ILE A 574 17.61 -12.91 10.80
C ILE A 574 17.91 -12.66 12.29
N CYS A 575 17.46 -11.54 12.86
CA CYS A 575 17.63 -11.25 14.28
C CYS A 575 16.94 -12.28 15.18
N ARG A 576 15.72 -12.70 14.84
CA ARG A 576 15.00 -13.76 15.55
C ARG A 576 15.79 -15.07 15.54
N LEU A 577 16.22 -15.52 14.36
CA LEU A 577 16.98 -16.77 14.20
C LEU A 577 18.32 -16.75 14.94
N ARG A 578 19.03 -15.60 14.96
CA ARG A 578 20.23 -15.42 15.79
C ARG A 578 19.94 -15.58 17.27
N LYS A 579 18.82 -15.04 17.75
CA LYS A 579 18.43 -15.07 19.16
C LYS A 579 17.94 -16.44 19.61
N THR A 580 17.15 -17.12 18.78
CA THR A 580 16.55 -18.42 19.13
C THR A 580 17.46 -19.61 18.82
N ASN A 581 18.41 -19.46 17.89
CA ASN A 581 19.24 -20.54 17.38
C ASN A 581 18.42 -21.73 16.81
N GLU A 582 17.19 -21.47 16.36
CA GLU A 582 16.24 -22.50 15.92
C GLU A 582 16.68 -23.22 14.64
N SER A 583 17.29 -22.48 13.70
CA SER A 583 17.76 -23.04 12.42
C SER A 583 19.03 -22.32 11.94
N PRO A 584 20.22 -22.82 12.31
CA PRO A 584 21.50 -22.23 11.90
C PRO A 584 21.72 -22.22 10.38
N GLU A 585 21.23 -23.24 9.67
CA GLU A 585 21.33 -23.32 8.21
C GLU A 585 20.49 -22.24 7.52
N ARG A 586 19.23 -22.09 7.92
CA ARG A 586 18.34 -21.03 7.40
C ARG A 586 18.89 -19.64 7.72
N LEU A 587 19.42 -19.45 8.93
CA LEU A 587 20.08 -18.21 9.31
C LEU A 587 21.23 -17.87 8.34
N HIS A 588 22.14 -18.82 8.11
CA HIS A 588 23.28 -18.62 7.23
C HIS A 588 22.85 -18.28 5.80
N GLN A 589 21.85 -19.00 5.27
CA GLN A 589 21.30 -18.73 3.94
C GLN A 589 20.69 -17.32 3.84
N MET A 590 19.89 -16.93 4.84
CA MET A 590 19.25 -15.61 4.86
C MET A 590 20.29 -14.49 5.01
N GLU A 591 21.32 -14.66 5.83
CA GLU A 591 22.42 -13.68 5.96
C GLU A 591 23.18 -13.51 4.65
N GLN A 592 23.52 -14.61 3.98
CA GLN A 592 24.20 -14.60 2.68
C GLN A 592 23.36 -13.89 1.62
N ALA A 593 22.08 -14.23 1.52
CA ALA A 593 21.16 -13.60 0.57
C ALA A 593 20.94 -12.10 0.89
N TYR A 594 20.82 -11.76 2.18
CA TYR A 594 20.59 -10.39 2.64
C TYR A 594 21.76 -9.46 2.33
N GLN A 595 22.98 -9.97 2.18
CA GLN A 595 24.12 -9.13 1.78
C GLN A 595 23.83 -8.42 0.45
N TYR A 596 23.44 -9.15 -0.60
CA TYR A 596 23.12 -8.54 -1.88
C TYR A 596 21.71 -7.92 -1.88
N LEU A 597 20.72 -8.71 -1.47
CA LEU A 597 19.30 -8.36 -1.56
C LEU A 597 18.88 -7.25 -0.57
N GLY A 598 19.52 -7.21 0.60
CA GLY A 598 19.18 -6.35 1.75
C GLY A 598 20.16 -5.19 1.96
N LEU A 599 21.45 -5.38 1.67
CA LEU A 599 22.46 -4.34 1.81
C LEU A 599 22.86 -3.75 0.47
N ASP A 600 23.52 -4.47 -0.42
CA ASP A 600 24.23 -3.90 -1.59
C ASP A 600 23.31 -3.13 -2.55
N THR A 601 22.10 -3.63 -2.75
CA THR A 601 21.09 -3.08 -3.67
C THR A 601 20.33 -1.87 -3.13
N CYS A 602 20.36 -1.62 -1.81
CA CYS A 602 19.68 -0.45 -1.25
C CYS A 602 20.45 0.84 -1.60
N ALA A 603 19.78 1.79 -2.24
CA ALA A 603 20.36 3.10 -2.54
C ALA A 603 20.60 3.96 -1.27
N ALA A 604 20.04 3.53 -0.12
CA ALA A 604 20.12 4.20 1.17
C ALA A 604 19.68 5.68 1.12
N THR A 605 18.75 6.05 0.23
CA THR A 605 18.31 7.43 0.02
C THR A 605 17.47 7.97 1.18
N GLY A 606 16.66 7.11 1.80
CA GLY A 606 15.71 7.49 2.85
C GLY A 606 14.32 7.87 2.35
N LEU A 607 14.06 7.83 1.04
CA LEU A 607 12.74 8.12 0.44
C LEU A 607 11.59 7.26 1.00
N CYS A 608 11.91 6.12 1.61
CA CYS A 608 10.93 5.30 2.30
C CYS A 608 10.30 5.99 3.51
N ALA A 609 11.01 6.92 4.16
CA ALA A 609 10.54 7.65 5.33
C ALA A 609 9.41 8.61 4.97
N ASP A 610 9.50 9.29 3.81
CA ASP A 610 8.48 10.24 3.32
C ASP A 610 7.11 9.58 3.07
N ARG A 611 7.11 8.26 2.83
CA ARG A 611 5.89 7.45 2.66
C ARG A 611 5.54 6.64 3.89
N CYS A 612 6.47 6.49 4.84
CA CYS A 612 6.25 5.62 5.98
C CYS A 612 5.35 6.34 6.98
N PRO A 613 4.20 5.78 7.34
CA PRO A 613 3.31 6.40 8.31
C PRO A 613 4.02 6.74 9.64
N VAL A 614 4.92 5.86 10.09
CA VAL A 614 5.64 6.02 11.37
C VAL A 614 7.09 6.51 11.18
N GLY A 615 7.40 7.09 10.02
CA GLY A 615 8.69 7.74 9.76
C GLY A 615 9.90 6.80 9.68
N ILE A 616 9.72 5.51 9.37
CA ILE A 616 10.84 4.56 9.26
C ILE A 616 11.74 4.90 8.08
N ASN A 617 13.00 5.17 8.39
CA ASN A 617 14.08 5.27 7.41
C ASN A 617 14.92 3.98 7.37
N THR A 618 14.49 3.00 6.56
CA THR A 618 15.29 1.80 6.28
C THR A 618 16.68 2.14 5.69
N GLY A 619 16.83 3.29 5.04
CA GLY A 619 18.11 3.78 4.57
C GLY A 619 19.13 3.99 5.69
N ASP A 620 18.69 4.43 6.87
CA ASP A 620 19.58 4.60 8.03
C ASP A 620 20.00 3.27 8.63
N LEU A 621 19.08 2.29 8.72
CA LEU A 621 19.43 0.91 9.09
C LEU A 621 20.50 0.37 8.14
N VAL A 622 20.30 0.49 6.83
CA VAL A 622 21.28 -0.02 5.85
C VAL A 622 22.63 0.69 6.00
N ARG A 623 22.65 2.01 6.23
CA ARG A 623 23.91 2.74 6.48
C ARG A 623 24.60 2.23 7.75
N LYS A 624 23.86 1.97 8.83
CA LYS A 624 24.35 1.38 10.09
C LYS A 624 24.98 0.01 9.84
N LEU A 625 24.27 -0.88 9.14
CA LEU A 625 24.75 -2.22 8.82
C LEU A 625 25.98 -2.23 7.90
N ARG A 626 26.12 -1.22 7.04
CA ARG A 626 27.29 -1.04 6.17
C ARG A 626 28.53 -0.50 6.88
N GLN A 627 28.49 -0.10 8.15
CA GLN A 627 29.65 0.52 8.82
C GLN A 627 30.80 -0.46 9.12
N ASN A 628 30.54 -1.76 9.05
CA ASN A 628 31.54 -2.78 9.34
C ASN A 628 32.55 -2.95 8.19
N HIS A 629 33.52 -2.04 8.13
CA HIS A 629 34.60 -2.00 7.15
C HIS A 629 35.95 -2.41 7.75
N SER A 630 36.80 -3.05 6.94
CA SER A 630 38.20 -3.26 7.29
C SER A 630 38.98 -1.94 7.39
N GLU A 631 40.05 -1.90 8.19
CA GLU A 631 40.90 -0.71 8.33
C GLU A 631 41.53 -0.27 7.00
N LYS A 632 41.85 -1.22 6.11
CA LYS A 632 42.31 -0.92 4.76
C LYS A 632 41.25 -0.18 3.94
N ALA A 633 40.00 -0.61 4.01
CA ALA A 633 38.90 0.03 3.31
C ALA A 633 38.61 1.44 3.83
N LYS A 634 38.66 1.63 5.17
CA LYS A 634 38.56 2.96 5.79
C LYS A 634 39.69 3.89 5.35
N SER A 635 40.92 3.38 5.29
CA SER A 635 42.09 4.15 4.82
C SER A 635 41.95 4.57 3.36
N ILE A 636 41.44 3.70 2.49
CA ILE A 636 41.14 4.02 1.09
C ILE A 636 40.07 5.11 1.02
N ALA A 637 38.98 4.98 1.78
CA ALA A 637 37.90 5.97 1.80
C ALA A 637 38.43 7.36 2.22
N LYS A 638 39.20 7.42 3.31
CA LYS A 638 39.86 8.64 3.77
C LYS A 638 40.74 9.26 2.69
N TRP A 639 41.64 8.48 2.09
CA TRP A 639 42.52 8.95 1.02
C TRP A 639 41.71 9.49 -0.18
N THR A 640 40.66 8.79 -0.61
CA THR A 640 39.81 9.27 -1.71
C THR A 640 39.04 10.54 -1.36
N GLY A 641 38.71 10.76 -0.08
CA GLY A 641 38.09 11.99 0.43
C GLY A 641 39.05 13.17 0.41
N GLU A 642 40.26 12.98 0.91
CA GLU A 642 41.33 13.97 0.95
C GLU A 642 41.81 14.36 -0.45
N HIS A 643 41.80 13.41 -1.40
CA HIS A 643 42.25 13.62 -2.78
C HIS A 643 41.10 13.66 -3.81
N PHE A 644 39.94 14.20 -3.42
CA PHE A 644 38.71 14.12 -4.23
C PHE A 644 38.82 14.68 -5.65
N ALA A 645 39.55 15.79 -5.86
CA ALA A 645 39.78 16.34 -7.21
C ALA A 645 40.60 15.39 -8.10
N ALA A 646 41.57 14.68 -7.54
CA ALA A 646 42.34 13.68 -8.28
C ALA A 646 41.46 12.47 -8.64
N VAL A 647 40.63 12.02 -7.71
CA VAL A 647 39.67 10.91 -7.92
C VAL A 647 38.68 11.24 -9.02
N THR A 648 38.06 12.42 -8.98
CA THR A 648 37.09 12.88 -10.00
C THR A 648 37.74 13.05 -11.37
N ARG A 649 38.95 13.63 -11.44
CA ARG A 649 39.74 13.70 -12.67
C ARG A 649 40.03 12.30 -13.24
N GLY A 650 40.42 11.35 -12.40
CA GLY A 650 40.65 9.96 -12.79
C GLY A 650 39.39 9.29 -13.35
N ALA A 651 38.25 9.46 -12.69
CA ALA A 651 36.96 8.95 -13.16
C ALA A 651 36.60 9.51 -14.55
N LYS A 652 36.77 10.82 -14.74
CA LYS A 652 36.51 11.50 -16.02
C LYS A 652 37.42 11.00 -17.15
N LEU A 653 38.72 10.80 -16.86
CA LEU A 653 39.65 10.20 -17.82
C LEU A 653 39.27 8.76 -18.16
N GLY A 654 38.80 7.99 -17.18
CA GLY A 654 38.27 6.64 -17.40
C GLY A 654 37.06 6.63 -18.33
N LEU A 655 36.10 7.55 -18.14
CA LEU A 655 34.95 7.71 -19.05
C LEU A 655 35.40 8.12 -20.45
N ALA A 656 36.38 9.02 -20.58
CA ALA A 656 36.92 9.42 -21.87
C ALA A 656 37.59 8.26 -22.62
N ALA A 657 38.34 7.40 -21.90
CA ALA A 657 38.94 6.21 -22.49
C ALA A 657 37.88 5.18 -22.90
N ALA A 658 36.86 4.95 -22.07
CA ALA A 658 35.75 4.05 -22.38
C ALA A 658 34.94 4.53 -23.60
N ASP A 659 34.66 5.83 -23.68
CA ASP A 659 33.98 6.43 -24.83
C ASP A 659 34.85 6.37 -26.11
N GLY A 660 36.16 6.61 -25.99
CA GLY A 660 37.10 6.44 -27.10
C GLY A 660 37.13 5.02 -27.63
N LEU A 661 37.14 4.01 -26.75
CA LEU A 661 37.01 2.60 -27.12
C LEU A 661 35.66 2.29 -27.76
N HIS A 662 34.56 2.82 -27.21
CA HIS A 662 33.22 2.65 -27.79
C HIS A 662 33.14 3.25 -29.19
N LYS A 663 33.76 4.41 -29.44
CA LYS A 663 33.83 5.03 -30.76
C LYS A 663 34.55 4.15 -31.79
N VAL A 664 35.60 3.45 -31.38
CA VAL A 664 36.39 2.57 -32.28
C VAL A 664 35.70 1.23 -32.49
N LEU A 665 35.21 0.60 -31.42
CA LEU A 665 34.67 -0.77 -31.47
C LEU A 665 33.19 -0.81 -31.90
N GLY A 666 32.44 0.26 -31.66
CA GLY A 666 30.98 0.29 -31.79
C GLY A 666 30.26 -0.43 -30.66
N THR A 667 28.96 -0.15 -30.49
CA THR A 667 28.14 -0.61 -29.36
C THR A 667 28.12 -2.13 -29.21
N LYS A 668 27.92 -2.86 -30.32
CA LYS A 668 27.79 -4.33 -30.32
C LYS A 668 29.06 -5.03 -29.82
N ASN A 669 30.22 -4.60 -30.31
CA ASN A 669 31.49 -5.20 -29.94
C ASN A 669 31.92 -4.81 -28.52
N MET A 670 31.72 -3.54 -28.13
CA MET A 670 31.98 -3.07 -26.77
C MET A 670 31.14 -3.84 -25.74
N SER A 671 29.85 -4.01 -26.00
CA SER A 671 28.95 -4.79 -25.13
C SER A 671 29.40 -6.25 -25.01
N SER A 672 29.72 -6.91 -26.12
CA SER A 672 30.20 -8.31 -26.09
C SER A 672 31.52 -8.47 -25.34
N MET A 673 32.47 -7.55 -25.57
CA MET A 673 33.76 -7.53 -24.87
C MET A 673 33.56 -7.34 -23.36
N MET A 674 32.78 -6.34 -22.96
CA MET A 674 32.56 -6.04 -21.54
C MET A 674 31.74 -7.11 -20.83
N GLN A 675 30.83 -7.78 -21.53
CA GLN A 675 30.15 -8.97 -21.00
C GLN A 675 31.15 -10.09 -20.72
N ARG A 676 32.09 -10.37 -21.63
CA ARG A 676 33.16 -11.36 -21.41
C ARG A 676 34.07 -10.98 -20.24
N VAL A 677 34.50 -9.72 -20.17
CA VAL A 677 35.32 -9.20 -19.06
C VAL A 677 34.58 -9.37 -17.73
N ARG A 678 33.29 -9.03 -17.70
CA ARG A 678 32.43 -9.24 -16.53
C ARG A 678 32.38 -10.72 -16.14
N THR A 679 32.15 -11.63 -17.07
CA THR A 679 32.11 -13.07 -16.79
C THR A 679 33.47 -13.58 -16.27
N LEU A 680 34.58 -13.23 -16.92
CA LEU A 680 35.93 -13.65 -16.53
C LEU A 680 36.36 -13.09 -15.16
N SER A 681 35.86 -11.90 -14.80
CA SER A 681 36.11 -11.30 -13.48
C SER A 681 35.25 -11.88 -12.35
N GLY A 682 34.42 -12.90 -12.64
CA GLY A 682 33.46 -13.42 -11.65
C GLY A 682 32.40 -12.37 -11.29
N GLN A 683 31.96 -11.58 -12.27
CA GLN A 683 31.02 -10.48 -12.14
C GLN A 683 31.48 -9.29 -11.28
N ARG A 684 32.78 -9.21 -10.95
CA ARG A 684 33.35 -8.08 -10.19
C ARG A 684 33.43 -6.80 -11.01
N MET A 685 33.59 -6.91 -12.33
CA MET A 685 33.56 -5.76 -13.24
C MET A 685 32.10 -5.38 -13.56
N PRO A 686 31.73 -4.09 -13.47
CA PRO A 686 30.39 -3.65 -13.81
C PRO A 686 30.11 -3.85 -15.30
N LEU A 687 28.84 -4.09 -15.63
CA LEU A 687 28.39 -4.20 -17.00
C LEU A 687 28.43 -2.82 -17.66
N TRP A 688 29.10 -2.73 -18.81
CA TRP A 688 28.99 -1.57 -19.69
C TRP A 688 27.72 -1.69 -20.56
N THR A 689 26.97 -0.60 -20.67
CA THR A 689 25.78 -0.50 -21.54
C THR A 689 25.93 0.65 -22.53
N SER A 690 25.11 0.66 -23.58
CA SER A 690 25.06 1.77 -24.56
C SER A 690 24.72 3.13 -23.94
N HIS A 691 24.15 3.12 -22.74
CA HIS A 691 23.71 4.30 -21.98
C HIS A 691 24.77 4.76 -20.95
N MET A 692 25.97 4.20 -20.99
CA MET A 692 27.06 4.68 -20.14
C MET A 692 27.41 6.14 -20.51
N PRO A 693 27.58 7.02 -19.50
CA PRO A 693 27.80 8.44 -19.75
C PRO A 693 29.17 8.70 -20.38
N MET A 694 29.24 9.69 -21.25
CA MET A 694 30.52 10.28 -21.71
C MET A 694 31.17 11.08 -20.56
N PRO A 695 32.45 11.47 -20.65
CA PRO A 695 33.00 12.45 -19.72
C PRO A 695 32.23 13.78 -19.83
N ALA A 696 31.82 14.36 -18.70
CA ALA A 696 31.18 15.69 -18.71
C ALA A 696 32.13 16.74 -19.32
N HIS A 697 31.65 17.71 -20.08
CA HIS A 697 32.48 18.83 -20.52
C HIS A 697 32.79 19.81 -19.38
N LYS A 698 33.58 20.85 -19.67
CA LYS A 698 33.80 21.93 -18.72
C LYS A 698 32.54 22.79 -18.68
N MET A 699 31.97 22.98 -17.49
CA MET A 699 30.78 23.81 -17.30
C MET A 699 31.03 25.23 -17.80
N LEU A 700 30.04 25.81 -18.47
CA LEU A 700 30.06 27.21 -18.88
C LEU A 700 29.98 28.10 -17.62
N PRO A 701 30.80 29.15 -17.51
CA PRO A 701 30.67 30.08 -16.38
C PRO A 701 29.28 30.75 -16.42
N PRO A 702 28.62 30.93 -15.26
CA PRO A 702 27.38 31.68 -15.18
C PRO A 702 27.53 33.08 -15.78
N THR A 703 26.45 33.58 -16.38
CA THR A 703 26.38 34.93 -16.90
C THR A 703 26.39 35.91 -15.72
N ILE A 704 27.35 36.83 -15.71
CA ILE A 704 27.42 37.88 -14.69
C ILE A 704 26.36 38.93 -15.04
N PHE A 705 25.25 38.93 -14.31
CA PHE A 705 24.19 39.95 -14.43
C PHE A 705 24.41 41.12 -13.47
N SER A 706 23.67 42.23 -13.66
CA SER A 706 23.68 43.42 -12.79
C SER A 706 23.34 43.11 -11.33
N ILE A 707 23.69 44.03 -10.43
CA ILE A 707 23.68 43.89 -8.95
C ILE A 707 22.27 43.64 -8.36
N GLU A 708 21.21 43.81 -9.14
CA GLU A 708 19.81 43.83 -8.66
C GLU A 708 19.08 42.47 -8.68
N LYS A 709 19.71 41.38 -9.14
CA LYS A 709 19.08 40.05 -9.18
C LYS A 709 19.23 39.28 -7.86
N GLU A 710 18.21 38.49 -7.50
CA GLU A 710 18.30 37.53 -6.40
C GLU A 710 19.40 36.49 -6.69
N LYS A 711 20.21 36.18 -5.67
CA LYS A 711 21.37 35.29 -5.79
C LYS A 711 21.01 33.87 -5.37
N VAL A 712 21.49 32.88 -6.12
CA VAL A 712 21.35 31.46 -5.79
C VAL A 712 22.71 30.77 -5.86
N VAL A 713 23.05 30.01 -4.82
CA VAL A 713 24.26 29.17 -4.83
C VAL A 713 23.92 27.81 -5.43
N TYR A 714 24.54 27.47 -6.55
CA TYR A 714 24.37 26.17 -7.20
C TYR A 714 25.59 25.28 -6.95
N PHE A 715 25.40 24.22 -6.16
CA PHE A 715 26.38 23.16 -5.98
C PHE A 715 26.02 21.93 -6.83
N PRO A 716 26.55 21.81 -8.07
CA PRO A 716 26.27 20.64 -8.90
C PRO A 716 26.89 19.40 -8.27
N SER A 717 26.17 18.27 -8.29
CA SER A 717 26.67 17.01 -7.71
C SER A 717 27.98 16.54 -8.35
N CYS A 718 28.78 15.76 -7.61
CA CYS A 718 30.00 15.18 -8.19
C CYS A 718 29.71 14.27 -9.39
N SER A 719 28.56 13.60 -9.45
CA SER A 719 28.16 12.79 -10.61
C SER A 719 27.96 13.66 -11.85
N THR A 720 27.19 14.74 -11.75
CA THR A 720 26.91 15.65 -12.88
C THR A 720 28.17 16.39 -13.37
N ARG A 721 29.14 16.66 -12.49
CA ARG A 721 30.43 17.27 -12.87
C ARG A 721 31.36 16.34 -13.66
N ASN A 722 31.15 15.02 -13.55
CA ASN A 722 32.06 14.02 -14.13
C ASN A 722 31.40 13.18 -15.24
N MET A 723 30.11 12.90 -15.12
CA MET A 723 29.30 12.12 -16.05
C MET A 723 28.47 13.05 -16.93
N GLY A 724 28.78 13.06 -18.23
CA GLY A 724 28.05 13.76 -19.27
C GLY A 724 26.88 12.95 -19.82
N THR A 725 26.30 13.44 -20.91
CA THR A 725 25.23 12.75 -21.63
C THR A 725 25.73 11.47 -22.29
N GLU A 726 24.82 10.55 -22.59
CA GLU A 726 25.12 9.36 -23.38
C GLU A 726 25.40 9.73 -24.85
N ARG A 727 26.11 8.85 -25.56
CA ARG A 727 26.43 9.06 -26.97
C ARG A 727 25.16 9.02 -27.82
N GLY A 728 24.91 10.09 -28.57
CA GLY A 728 23.72 10.22 -29.43
C GLY A 728 22.47 10.70 -28.71
N ALA A 729 22.61 11.27 -27.52
CA ALA A 729 21.51 11.93 -26.82
C ALA A 729 20.89 13.04 -27.69
N SER A 730 19.55 13.17 -27.65
CA SER A 730 18.84 14.22 -28.40
C SER A 730 19.17 15.64 -27.90
N ASP A 731 19.57 15.76 -26.64
CA ASP A 731 20.09 16.99 -26.03
C ASP A 731 21.48 16.69 -25.47
N GLU A 732 22.50 17.38 -26.00
CA GLU A 732 23.89 17.18 -25.61
C GLU A 732 24.30 18.01 -24.38
N ARG A 733 23.44 18.93 -23.92
CA ARG A 733 23.73 19.79 -22.77
C ARG A 733 23.84 18.96 -21.50
N SER A 734 24.78 19.33 -20.62
CA SER A 734 24.87 18.67 -19.31
C SER A 734 23.73 19.13 -18.41
N LEU A 735 23.37 18.29 -17.42
CA LEU A 735 22.39 18.68 -16.41
C LEU A 735 22.77 19.99 -15.70
N MET A 736 24.07 20.25 -15.52
CA MET A 736 24.56 21.49 -14.92
C MET A 736 24.25 22.71 -15.79
N ASP A 737 24.51 22.64 -17.10
CA ASP A 737 24.22 23.77 -18.00
C ASP A 737 22.72 24.02 -18.11
N ILE A 738 21.91 22.95 -18.09
CA ILE A 738 20.45 23.05 -18.09
C ILE A 738 19.97 23.75 -16.81
N THR A 739 20.48 23.34 -15.63
CA THR A 739 20.12 23.97 -14.36
C THR A 739 20.51 25.45 -14.32
N VAL A 740 21.73 25.80 -14.73
CA VAL A 740 22.18 27.21 -14.79
C VAL A 740 21.30 27.99 -15.75
N SER A 741 21.08 27.49 -16.98
CA SER A 741 20.24 28.16 -17.97
C SER A 741 18.81 28.41 -17.45
N LEU A 742 18.25 27.46 -16.69
CA LEU A 742 16.91 27.58 -16.13
C LEU A 742 16.85 28.62 -15.00
N LEU A 743 17.83 28.64 -14.10
CA LEU A 743 17.93 29.64 -13.03
C LEU A 743 18.12 31.06 -13.58
N GLU A 744 18.99 31.22 -14.58
CA GLU A 744 19.23 32.52 -15.21
C GLU A 744 17.99 33.05 -15.94
N LYS A 745 17.26 32.17 -16.64
CA LYS A 745 15.98 32.51 -17.28
C LYS A 745 14.88 32.83 -16.27
N ALA A 746 14.92 32.20 -15.11
CA ALA A 746 14.03 32.52 -13.98
C ALA A 746 14.41 33.83 -13.27
N GLY A 747 15.50 34.49 -13.66
CA GLY A 747 15.90 35.80 -13.14
C GLY A 747 16.92 35.76 -12.01
N PHE A 748 17.50 34.60 -11.68
CA PHE A 748 18.50 34.48 -10.63
C PHE A 748 19.92 34.78 -11.13
N GLN A 749 20.76 35.35 -10.25
CA GLN A 749 22.21 35.35 -10.39
C GLN A 749 22.78 34.07 -9.77
N VAL A 750 23.35 33.19 -10.60
CA VAL A 750 23.92 31.91 -10.14
C VAL A 750 25.35 32.10 -9.66
N ILE A 751 25.62 31.68 -8.43
CA ILE A 751 26.95 31.66 -7.80
C ILE A 751 27.38 30.20 -7.66
N LEU A 752 28.64 29.93 -7.98
CA LEU A 752 29.24 28.61 -7.82
C LEU A 752 30.28 28.68 -6.70
N PRO A 753 30.33 27.69 -5.79
CA PRO A 753 31.39 27.60 -4.81
C PRO A 753 32.77 27.54 -5.44
N ASP A 754 33.78 28.09 -4.77
CA ASP A 754 35.16 27.93 -5.20
C ASP A 754 35.63 26.47 -5.07
N GLU A 755 36.64 26.09 -5.84
CA GLU A 755 37.23 24.76 -5.81
C GLU A 755 36.25 23.56 -5.94
N LEU A 756 35.18 23.69 -6.73
CA LEU A 756 34.15 22.65 -6.93
C LEU A 756 34.68 21.21 -7.10
N ASN A 757 35.84 21.02 -7.72
CA ASN A 757 36.43 19.70 -7.93
C ASN A 757 36.91 19.04 -6.63
N ASN A 758 37.26 19.83 -5.60
CA ASN A 758 37.62 19.34 -4.27
C ASN A 758 36.37 19.06 -3.41
N LEU A 759 35.25 19.73 -3.68
CA LEU A 759 34.05 19.66 -2.84
C LEU A 759 33.17 18.42 -3.10
N CYS A 760 32.64 17.84 -2.02
CA CYS A 760 31.74 16.69 -2.06
C CYS A 760 30.71 16.82 -0.94
N CYS A 761 29.44 16.48 -1.19
CA CYS A 761 28.40 16.44 -0.16
C CYS A 761 28.52 15.28 0.84
N GLY A 762 29.59 14.47 0.76
CA GLY A 762 29.80 13.29 1.60
C GLY A 762 28.91 12.08 1.27
N MET A 763 27.89 12.23 0.42
CA MET A 763 26.91 11.17 0.12
C MET A 763 27.50 9.84 -0.41
N PRO A 764 28.54 9.82 -1.29
CA PRO A 764 29.17 8.57 -1.72
C PRO A 764 29.75 7.76 -0.56
N TYR A 765 30.32 8.44 0.44
CA TYR A 765 30.88 7.84 1.65
C TYR A 765 29.78 7.46 2.64
N LYS A 766 28.82 8.35 2.87
CA LYS A 766 27.70 8.16 3.82
C LYS A 766 26.86 6.94 3.43
N SER A 767 26.53 6.80 2.15
CA SER A 767 25.73 5.68 1.64
C SER A 767 26.45 4.33 1.80
N LYS A 768 27.78 4.31 1.76
CA LYS A 768 28.60 3.11 1.97
C LYS A 768 28.99 2.87 3.42
N GLY A 769 28.58 3.70 4.38
CA GLY A 769 28.87 3.51 5.80
C GLY A 769 30.23 4.08 6.27
N TYR A 770 30.92 4.89 5.45
CA TYR A 770 32.14 5.60 5.86
C TYR A 770 31.77 6.95 6.51
N VAL A 771 31.32 6.89 7.76
CA VAL A 771 30.70 8.04 8.47
C VAL A 771 31.67 9.21 8.64
N ASP A 772 32.91 8.95 9.04
CA ASP A 772 33.88 10.01 9.33
C ASP A 772 34.26 10.77 8.05
N THR A 773 34.66 10.05 6.99
CA THR A 773 34.96 10.66 5.69
C THR A 773 33.75 11.43 5.12
N ALA A 774 32.54 10.93 5.33
CA ALA A 774 31.34 11.64 4.91
C ALA A 774 31.17 12.98 5.63
N LYS A 775 31.38 13.00 6.96
CA LYS A 775 31.32 14.21 7.79
C LYS A 775 32.41 15.20 7.40
N ASP A 776 33.64 14.75 7.21
CA ASP A 776 34.77 15.60 6.81
C ASP A 776 34.48 16.33 5.49
N LYS A 777 33.94 15.60 4.48
CA LYS A 777 33.57 16.20 3.20
C LYS A 777 32.38 17.14 3.30
N ALA A 778 31.37 16.78 4.09
CA ALA A 778 30.22 17.65 4.33
C ALA A 778 30.64 18.97 5.02
N TYR A 779 31.50 18.89 6.04
CA TYR A 779 32.06 20.05 6.71
C TYR A 779 32.91 20.91 5.76
N GLN A 780 33.74 20.29 4.92
CA GLN A 780 34.49 21.04 3.91
C GLN A 780 33.56 21.78 2.92
N LEU A 781 32.45 21.17 2.52
CA LEU A 781 31.44 21.82 1.69
C LEU A 781 30.77 22.97 2.44
N GLU A 782 30.40 22.77 3.69
CA GLU A 782 29.80 23.82 4.54
C GLU A 782 30.73 25.02 4.73
N GLN A 783 32.05 24.80 4.85
CA GLN A 783 33.02 25.91 4.91
C GLN A 783 33.17 26.68 3.59
N ALA A 784 32.77 26.09 2.47
CA ALA A 784 32.87 26.69 1.13
C ALA A 784 31.56 27.35 0.65
N LEU A 785 30.45 27.09 1.34
CA LEU A 785 29.13 27.70 1.11
C LEU A 785 28.94 28.88 2.06
#